data_AF-A0A4Q3JW41-F1
#
_entry.id   AF-A0A4Q3JW41-F1
#
_cell.length_a   1.000
_cell.length_b   1.000
_cell.length_c   1.000
_cell.angle_alpha   90.00
_cell.angle_beta   90.00
_cell.angle_gamma   90.00
#
_symmetry.space_group_name_H-M   'P 1'
#
loop_
_entity.id
_entity.type
_entity.pdbx_description
1 polymer ?
#
loop_
_entity_poly.entity_id
_entity_poly.type
_entity_poly.pdbx_seq_one_letter_code
_entity_poly.pdbx_strand_id
1 'polypeptide(L)'
;MVTARFELDLGQPGAGFFDQPWPSALRRQPDGHVDVTNFPGHEGFFGRYVELAARTLEGESLSPTMYVRLTAPVDAPAQPERGAQAPIFLVDVDPASPERGVFFPLSVKRPAAGSRLVPAETLEIRVRPGFVLRPATRYALVVRRSLVPSLLGTELGFEASKGTSPRSDPRHEAVRRQMAPVHAALAALGVRREDTAMVVPLLTHEPRAFTAALIEHAASLTGALAPRVTETRWDPTLDLPQGPGAYRVVRGVYCTPNYQQELARSPFLDGGGEIARDPQGHPVLAPIPNAAARPTCGGLLPARFLLSVPLRPAPPGGYPLVVSAHGTGGDAGSFLGDQDFAGWAARQGLAVVSTDQPIHGANSEAPRPGSTARISIGVLDLLGIKLPIDPPMLFYNPLNPAASRDNARQATVDAAVLGRLFAGLDLARLGLPPGPGGETPPRLRAGPFQLAGHSQGSQSLAVLGAIDPQVAGVVLSGSGGDVRYGVLGNREFARFRGVVEGLVGVAPGELDEYHPLLALVQAMSDAIDPQSYASLYRAPWPGRAPRSVLHFEGLNDRYNPNAAAEALAVALRATPLAPLPHAVPGLALLGLTPQPEVGPRLLDGRATAAFVQLAPTQGEDGHFVIYREPQAGPLIEQFFAQVAAGQPPRLRFP
;
A
#
# COMPACT_ATOMS: atom_id res chain seq x y z
N MET A 1 37.86 21.62 -1.57
CA MET A 1 37.44 20.39 -2.28
C MET A 1 36.05 20.05 -1.79
N VAL A 2 35.09 19.79 -2.69
CA VAL A 2 33.74 19.36 -2.30
C VAL A 2 33.83 17.90 -1.85
N THR A 3 33.27 17.56 -0.70
CA THR A 3 33.41 16.26 -0.04
C THR A 3 32.02 15.74 0.35
N ALA A 4 31.80 14.43 0.21
CA ALA A 4 30.61 13.78 0.75
C ALA A 4 30.78 13.51 2.26
N ARG A 5 29.81 13.94 3.06
CA ARG A 5 29.81 13.77 4.53
C ARG A 5 29.55 12.32 4.92
N PHE A 6 30.36 11.79 5.84
CA PHE A 6 30.24 10.46 6.42
C PHE A 6 30.75 10.45 7.86
N GLU A 7 29.96 11.02 8.76
CA GLU A 7 30.26 11.03 10.19
C GLU A 7 29.86 9.69 10.83
N LEU A 8 30.76 9.10 11.62
CA LEU A 8 30.49 7.87 12.36
C LEU A 8 30.04 8.15 13.80
N ASP A 9 30.35 9.33 14.32
CA ASP A 9 30.11 9.73 15.70
C ASP A 9 28.87 10.63 15.83
N LEU A 10 27.73 10.09 15.41
CA LEU A 10 26.43 10.75 15.52
C LEU A 10 26.02 10.87 16.99
N GLY A 11 26.15 12.06 17.57
CA GLY A 11 25.92 12.33 18.99
C GLY A 11 27.03 13.12 19.66
N GLN A 12 28.17 13.32 18.99
CA GLN A 12 29.15 14.34 19.40
C GLN A 12 28.61 15.75 19.14
N PRO A 13 28.98 16.75 19.96
CA PRO A 13 28.60 18.14 19.74
C PRO A 13 28.98 18.60 18.31
N GLY A 14 27.99 18.98 17.51
CA GLY A 14 28.17 19.48 16.14
C GLY A 14 27.95 18.46 15.01
N ALA A 15 27.80 17.16 15.29
CA ALA A 15 27.44 16.16 14.29
C ALA A 15 25.92 16.12 14.09
N GLY A 16 25.45 16.45 12.89
CA GLY A 16 24.04 16.40 12.51
C GLY A 16 23.62 15.01 12.06
N PHE A 17 22.32 14.69 12.17
CA PHE A 17 21.78 13.41 11.72
C PHE A 17 22.18 13.07 10.28
N PHE A 18 22.05 14.03 9.36
CA PHE A 18 22.36 13.85 7.95
C PHE A 18 23.85 13.95 7.60
N ASP A 19 24.76 14.08 8.60
CA ASP A 19 26.21 13.94 8.36
C ASP A 19 26.64 12.49 8.12
N GLN A 20 25.78 11.53 8.47
CA GLN A 20 25.82 10.19 7.92
C GLN A 20 24.65 10.04 6.94
N PRO A 21 24.84 9.42 5.77
CA PRO A 21 23.75 9.21 4.82
C PRO A 21 22.58 8.46 5.46
N TRP A 22 21.36 8.86 5.08
CA TRP A 22 20.13 8.26 5.57
C TRP A 22 19.18 7.94 4.40
N PRO A 23 18.38 6.87 4.47
CA PRO A 23 18.54 5.76 5.39
C PRO A 23 19.82 4.95 5.08
N SER A 24 20.24 4.11 6.01
CA SER A 24 21.48 3.32 5.89
C SER A 24 21.46 2.15 6.84
N ALA A 25 21.82 0.97 6.34
CA ALA A 25 21.94 -0.25 7.12
C ALA A 25 23.01 -0.14 8.22
N LEU A 26 23.91 0.85 8.15
CA LEU A 26 24.87 1.16 9.22
C LEU A 26 24.19 1.65 10.51
N ARG A 27 22.94 2.10 10.42
CA ARG A 27 22.12 2.55 11.56
C ARG A 27 21.25 1.44 12.15
N ARG A 28 21.40 0.21 11.69
CA ARG A 28 20.61 -0.91 12.21
C ARG A 28 21.16 -1.35 13.58
N GLN A 29 20.27 -1.36 14.57
CA GLN A 29 20.58 -1.78 15.94
C GLN A 29 20.66 -3.31 16.06
N PRO A 30 21.24 -3.85 17.15
CA PRO A 30 21.34 -5.30 17.38
C PRO A 30 19.99 -6.03 17.46
N ASP A 31 18.94 -5.34 17.91
CA ASP A 31 17.56 -5.87 17.94
C ASP A 31 16.90 -5.89 16.54
N GLY A 32 17.55 -5.27 15.55
CA GLY A 32 17.12 -5.23 14.17
C GLY A 32 16.37 -3.96 13.77
N HIS A 33 16.07 -3.06 14.71
CA HIS A 33 15.41 -1.80 14.40
C HIS A 33 16.35 -0.76 13.81
N VAL A 34 15.80 0.20 13.08
CA VAL A 34 16.56 1.34 12.53
C VAL A 34 16.73 2.40 13.61
N ASP A 35 17.97 2.82 13.86
CA ASP A 35 18.27 3.93 14.78
C ASP A 35 17.85 5.27 14.19
N VAL A 36 16.79 5.84 14.76
CA VAL A 36 16.26 7.18 14.47
C VAL A 36 16.35 8.12 15.68
N THR A 37 17.19 7.80 16.68
CA THR A 37 17.26 8.53 17.97
C THR A 37 17.60 10.02 17.80
N ASN A 38 18.39 10.36 16.79
CA ASN A 38 18.81 11.74 16.50
C ASN A 38 18.09 12.34 15.28
N PHE A 39 17.01 11.70 14.80
CA PHE A 39 16.32 12.13 13.58
C PHE A 39 15.65 13.51 13.80
N PRO A 40 15.82 14.50 12.90
CA PRO A 40 15.27 15.82 13.14
C PRO A 40 13.73 15.81 13.13
N GLY A 41 13.10 16.55 14.05
CA GLY A 41 11.63 16.66 14.14
C GLY A 41 10.96 15.86 15.26
N HIS A 42 11.62 15.69 16.41
CA HIS A 42 11.05 15.02 17.59
C HIS A 42 9.93 15.79 18.30
N GLU A 43 9.71 17.06 17.96
CA GLU A 43 8.72 17.90 18.64
C GLU A 43 7.32 17.75 18.02
N GLY A 44 6.30 17.96 18.86
CA GLY A 44 4.92 18.09 18.43
C GLY A 44 4.39 16.87 17.66
N PHE A 45 3.69 17.14 16.55
CA PHE A 45 3.00 16.10 15.79
C PHE A 45 3.95 15.17 15.02
N PHE A 46 5.08 15.71 14.57
CA PHE A 46 6.10 14.95 13.86
C PHE A 46 6.79 13.93 14.80
N GLY A 47 7.01 14.27 16.07
CA GLY A 47 7.59 13.36 17.07
C GLY A 47 6.92 12.00 17.12
N ARG A 48 5.58 11.93 16.97
CA ARG A 48 4.80 10.69 16.95
C ARG A 48 5.19 9.74 15.79
N TYR A 49 5.55 10.30 14.64
CA TYR A 49 6.00 9.52 13.49
C TYR A 49 7.40 8.96 13.73
N VAL A 50 8.28 9.75 14.36
CA VAL A 50 9.63 9.32 14.72
C VAL A 50 9.60 8.23 15.79
N GLU A 51 8.75 8.38 16.81
CA GLU A 51 8.53 7.38 17.86
C GLU A 51 7.96 6.06 17.32
N LEU A 52 7.01 6.14 16.38
CA LEU A 52 6.49 4.94 15.72
C LEU A 52 7.56 4.29 14.83
N ALA A 53 8.32 5.10 14.09
CA ALA A 53 9.41 4.60 13.25
C ALA A 53 10.46 3.85 14.09
N ALA A 54 10.88 4.43 15.23
CA ALA A 54 11.86 3.85 16.14
C ALA A 54 11.49 2.44 16.63
N ARG A 55 10.20 2.19 16.86
CA ARG A 55 9.71 0.91 17.40
C ARG A 55 9.21 -0.09 16.35
N THR A 56 9.10 0.32 15.07
CA THR A 56 8.47 -0.54 14.03
C THR A 56 9.26 -0.71 12.74
N LEU A 57 10.25 0.15 12.46
CA LEU A 57 11.08 -0.02 11.28
C LEU A 57 12.20 -1.03 11.57
N GLU A 58 12.15 -2.19 10.92
CA GLU A 58 13.14 -3.28 11.01
C GLU A 58 14.18 -3.26 9.86
N GLY A 59 14.09 -2.25 9.00
CA GLY A 59 14.91 -2.05 7.81
C GLY A 59 14.40 -0.87 6.99
N GLU A 60 15.03 -0.62 5.84
CA GLU A 60 14.67 0.50 4.98
C GLU A 60 13.40 0.26 4.15
N SER A 61 12.75 1.36 3.77
CA SER A 61 11.60 1.35 2.89
C SER A 61 11.91 0.68 1.54
N LEU A 62 10.89 0.06 0.94
CA LEU A 62 10.96 -0.45 -0.43
C LEU A 62 10.94 0.67 -1.48
N SER A 63 10.55 1.89 -1.11
CA SER A 63 10.54 3.09 -1.97
C SER A 63 11.26 4.26 -1.28
N PRO A 64 12.56 4.10 -0.96
CA PRO A 64 13.25 5.02 -0.06
C PRO A 64 13.48 6.40 -0.69
N THR A 65 13.44 7.44 0.15
CA THR A 65 14.14 8.70 -0.11
C THR A 65 15.47 8.65 0.62
N MET A 66 16.56 8.83 -0.11
CA MET A 66 17.94 8.78 0.38
C MET A 66 18.56 10.18 0.37
N TYR A 67 19.35 10.48 1.39
CA TYR A 67 19.92 11.80 1.66
C TYR A 67 21.44 11.66 1.77
N VAL A 68 22.15 12.39 0.93
CA VAL A 68 23.62 12.44 0.95
C VAL A 68 24.06 13.89 1.07
N ARG A 69 24.59 14.27 2.23
CA ARG A 69 25.10 15.63 2.48
C ARG A 69 26.49 15.83 1.89
N LEU A 70 26.71 16.99 1.29
CA LEU A 70 27.98 17.45 0.75
C LEU A 70 28.48 18.68 1.51
N THR A 71 29.75 19.03 1.34
CA THR A 71 30.32 20.26 1.94
C THR A 71 30.05 21.53 1.14
N ALA A 72 29.57 21.40 -0.10
CA ALA A 72 29.30 22.49 -1.02
C ALA A 72 28.33 22.02 -2.12
N PRO A 73 27.64 22.96 -2.81
CA PRO A 73 26.71 22.62 -3.87
C PRO A 73 27.38 21.92 -5.04
N VAL A 74 26.66 20.97 -5.65
CA VAL A 74 27.07 20.27 -6.88
C VAL A 74 25.89 20.18 -7.84
N ASP A 75 26.17 20.28 -9.14
CA ASP A 75 25.17 20.05 -10.17
C ASP A 75 25.07 18.56 -10.48
N ALA A 76 24.19 17.87 -9.75
CA ALA A 76 23.85 16.49 -10.02
C ALA A 76 22.76 16.39 -11.10
N PRO A 77 22.83 15.41 -12.03
CA PRO A 77 21.77 15.20 -13.00
C PRO A 77 20.47 14.80 -12.30
N ALA A 78 19.37 15.49 -12.60
CA ALA A 78 18.07 15.24 -11.98
C ALA A 78 17.53 13.83 -12.25
N GLN A 79 17.89 13.24 -13.38
CA GLN A 79 17.59 11.86 -13.75
C GLN A 79 18.87 11.20 -14.27
N PRO A 80 19.74 10.67 -13.39
CA PRO A 80 20.98 10.03 -13.82
C PRO A 80 20.68 8.82 -14.70
N GLU A 81 21.61 8.53 -15.62
CA GLU A 81 21.59 7.28 -16.37
C GLU A 81 21.71 6.06 -15.43
N ARG A 82 21.29 4.89 -15.92
CA ARG A 82 21.44 3.64 -15.16
C ARG A 82 22.77 2.98 -15.51
N GLY A 83 23.39 2.36 -14.50
CA GLY A 83 24.56 1.52 -14.70
C GLY A 83 25.76 1.96 -13.88
N ALA A 84 26.78 1.10 -13.85
CA ALA A 84 27.97 1.28 -13.01
C ALA A 84 28.76 2.57 -13.31
N GLN A 85 28.65 3.10 -14.53
CA GLN A 85 29.35 4.32 -14.95
C GLN A 85 28.63 5.62 -14.60
N ALA A 86 27.36 5.55 -14.17
CA ALA A 86 26.62 6.74 -13.78
C ALA A 86 27.28 7.42 -12.56
N PRO A 87 27.23 8.76 -12.46
CA PRO A 87 27.82 9.49 -11.34
C PRO A 87 27.11 9.19 -10.01
N ILE A 88 25.83 8.83 -10.06
CA ILE A 88 25.02 8.36 -8.93
C ILE A 88 24.18 7.17 -9.43
N PHE A 89 24.19 6.05 -8.71
CA PHE A 89 23.33 4.91 -9.02
C PHE A 89 22.96 4.10 -7.79
N LEU A 90 21.86 3.37 -7.88
CA LEU A 90 21.42 2.37 -6.91
C LEU A 90 21.42 0.99 -7.57
N VAL A 91 22.00 0.01 -6.90
CA VAL A 91 22.13 -1.36 -7.43
C VAL A 91 21.85 -2.41 -6.36
N ASP A 92 21.21 -3.51 -6.77
CA ASP A 92 21.04 -4.71 -5.95
C ASP A 92 22.40 -5.40 -5.79
N VAL A 93 22.87 -5.52 -4.54
CA VAL A 93 24.15 -6.16 -4.20
C VAL A 93 23.97 -7.43 -3.39
N ASP A 94 22.72 -7.88 -3.20
CA ASP A 94 22.44 -9.02 -2.37
C ASP A 94 22.87 -10.33 -3.05
N PRO A 95 23.73 -11.15 -2.43
CA PRO A 95 24.17 -12.41 -3.01
C PRO A 95 23.04 -13.41 -3.26
N ALA A 96 21.94 -13.32 -2.51
CA ALA A 96 20.78 -14.21 -2.64
C ALA A 96 19.70 -13.65 -3.58
N SER A 97 19.81 -12.40 -4.03
CA SER A 97 18.80 -11.80 -4.90
C SER A 97 18.86 -12.36 -6.32
N PRO A 98 17.72 -12.76 -6.91
CA PRO A 98 17.65 -13.08 -8.34
C PRO A 98 17.84 -11.83 -9.23
N GLU A 99 17.78 -10.63 -8.65
CA GLU A 99 17.96 -9.34 -9.33
C GLU A 99 19.33 -8.72 -9.02
N ARG A 100 20.28 -9.48 -8.45
CA ARG A 100 21.63 -8.99 -8.15
C ARG A 100 22.28 -8.35 -9.38
N GLY A 101 22.79 -7.14 -9.22
CA GLY A 101 23.38 -6.34 -10.29
C GLY A 101 22.39 -5.50 -11.10
N VAL A 102 21.08 -5.56 -10.81
CA VAL A 102 20.08 -4.69 -11.43
C VAL A 102 20.21 -3.26 -10.91
N PHE A 103 20.31 -2.30 -11.83
CA PHE A 103 20.36 -0.87 -11.53
C PHE A 103 18.97 -0.23 -11.61
N PHE A 104 18.66 0.61 -10.63
CA PHE A 104 17.35 1.25 -10.50
C PHE A 104 17.36 2.68 -11.05
N PRO A 105 16.29 3.12 -11.73
CA PRO A 105 16.17 4.52 -12.13
C PRO A 105 16.00 5.42 -10.91
N LEU A 106 16.76 6.51 -10.87
CA LEU A 106 16.69 7.49 -9.80
C LEU A 106 16.12 8.82 -10.27
N SER A 107 15.53 9.56 -9.34
CA SER A 107 15.32 10.99 -9.43
C SER A 107 16.15 11.66 -8.33
N VAL A 108 16.90 12.70 -8.68
CA VAL A 108 17.75 13.45 -7.77
C VAL A 108 17.26 14.88 -7.71
N LYS A 109 16.98 15.35 -6.50
CA LYS A 109 16.63 16.73 -6.20
C LYS A 109 17.75 17.37 -5.39
N ARG A 110 18.05 18.62 -5.71
CA ARG A 110 18.92 19.50 -4.92
C ARG A 110 18.15 20.76 -4.56
N PRO A 111 17.68 20.88 -3.31
CA PRO A 111 17.09 22.13 -2.83
C PRO A 111 18.08 23.30 -2.97
N ALA A 112 17.58 24.49 -3.31
CA ALA A 112 18.40 25.70 -3.43
C ALA A 112 18.96 26.18 -2.07
N ALA A 113 18.30 25.81 -0.97
CA ALA A 113 18.70 26.06 0.40
C ALA A 113 18.34 24.85 1.27
N GLY A 114 19.00 24.72 2.42
CA GLY A 114 18.61 23.77 3.45
C GLY A 114 17.21 24.05 3.98
N SER A 115 16.55 23.00 4.44
CA SER A 115 15.27 23.03 5.14
C SER A 115 15.52 23.10 6.66
N ARG A 116 14.46 23.25 7.47
CA ARG A 116 14.58 23.16 8.93
C ARG A 116 15.13 21.79 9.38
N LEU A 117 14.84 20.75 8.60
CA LEU A 117 15.13 19.36 8.93
C LEU A 117 16.33 18.84 8.14
N VAL A 118 16.44 19.22 6.87
CA VAL A 118 17.51 18.75 5.97
C VAL A 118 18.55 19.85 5.81
N PRO A 119 19.81 19.63 6.21
CA PRO A 119 20.88 20.61 6.00
C PRO A 119 21.02 21.01 4.53
N ALA A 120 21.50 22.24 4.29
CA ALA A 120 21.90 22.66 2.96
C ALA A 120 22.95 21.70 2.36
N GLU A 121 23.02 21.69 1.03
CA GLU A 121 23.94 20.83 0.26
C GLU A 121 23.68 19.33 0.43
N THR A 122 22.42 18.96 0.67
CA THR A 122 21.98 17.57 0.69
C THR A 122 21.39 17.19 -0.67
N LEU A 123 21.92 16.12 -1.27
CA LEU A 123 21.27 15.45 -2.39
C LEU A 123 20.12 14.61 -1.86
N GLU A 124 18.92 14.86 -2.35
CA GLU A 124 17.71 14.10 -2.05
C GLU A 124 17.42 13.17 -3.23
N ILE A 125 17.53 11.87 -3.01
CA ILE A 125 17.58 10.86 -4.08
C ILE A 125 16.44 9.87 -3.84
N ARG A 126 15.58 9.69 -4.85
CA ARG A 126 14.49 8.71 -4.79
C ARG A 126 14.65 7.69 -5.90
N VAL A 127 14.23 6.47 -5.61
CA VAL A 127 13.92 5.54 -6.71
C VAL A 127 12.70 6.09 -7.44
N ARG A 128 12.69 6.05 -8.78
CA ARG A 128 11.57 6.60 -9.54
C ARG A 128 10.26 5.89 -9.17
N PRO A 129 9.12 6.60 -9.19
CA PRO A 129 7.83 6.05 -8.76
C PRO A 129 7.51 4.72 -9.43
N GLY A 130 7.04 3.76 -8.63
CA GLY A 130 6.71 2.41 -9.07
C GLY A 130 7.88 1.47 -9.35
N PHE A 131 9.13 1.93 -9.33
CA PHE A 131 10.29 1.05 -9.30
C PHE A 131 10.58 0.65 -7.85
N VAL A 132 9.90 -0.38 -7.38
CA VAL A 132 9.93 -0.81 -5.98
C VAL A 132 11.09 -1.77 -5.72
N LEU A 133 11.85 -1.54 -4.65
CA LEU A 133 12.91 -2.44 -4.21
C LEU A 133 12.34 -3.76 -3.66
N ARG A 134 13.11 -4.85 -3.76
CA ARG A 134 12.72 -6.14 -3.19
C ARG A 134 12.81 -6.08 -1.67
N PRO A 135 11.89 -6.71 -0.94
CA PRO A 135 11.99 -6.83 0.51
C PRO A 135 13.16 -7.70 0.97
N ALA A 136 13.63 -7.45 2.20
CA ALA A 136 14.73 -8.20 2.83
C ALA A 136 15.97 -8.36 1.93
N THR A 137 16.31 -7.32 1.16
CA THR A 137 17.34 -7.36 0.11
C THR A 137 18.35 -6.23 0.32
N ARG A 138 19.63 -6.53 0.11
CA ARG A 138 20.73 -5.56 0.20
C ARG A 138 20.92 -4.74 -1.08
N TYR A 139 20.96 -3.43 -0.93
CA TYR A 139 21.27 -2.49 -2.00
C TYR A 139 22.45 -1.59 -1.65
N ALA A 140 23.04 -0.99 -2.68
CA ALA A 140 24.08 0.03 -2.53
C ALA A 140 23.74 1.26 -3.36
N LEU A 141 23.48 2.38 -2.70
CA LEU A 141 23.54 3.69 -3.36
C LEU A 141 25.01 4.09 -3.45
N VAL A 142 25.49 4.42 -4.65
CA VAL A 142 26.86 4.82 -4.90
C VAL A 142 26.87 6.23 -5.45
N VAL A 143 27.67 7.11 -4.84
CA VAL A 143 28.07 8.40 -5.42
C VAL A 143 29.52 8.29 -5.85
N ARG A 144 29.79 8.48 -7.14
CA ARG A 144 31.14 8.42 -7.68
C ARG A 144 31.87 9.73 -7.45
N ARG A 145 33.20 9.66 -7.36
CA ARG A 145 34.06 10.86 -7.30
C ARG A 145 33.86 11.74 -8.53
N SER A 146 33.59 11.13 -9.68
CA SER A 146 33.32 11.81 -10.95
C SER A 146 32.00 12.58 -11.01
N LEU A 147 31.21 12.65 -9.93
CA LEU A 147 30.02 13.52 -9.89
C LEU A 147 30.37 14.98 -10.21
N VAL A 148 31.57 15.42 -9.82
CA VAL A 148 32.10 16.74 -10.19
C VAL A 148 33.42 16.60 -10.96
N PRO A 149 33.75 17.53 -11.88
CA PRO A 149 34.99 17.47 -12.66
C PRO A 149 36.27 17.45 -11.82
N SER A 150 36.25 18.14 -10.66
CA SER A 150 37.39 18.21 -9.73
C SER A 150 37.57 16.96 -8.86
N LEU A 151 36.73 15.94 -9.05
CA LEU A 151 36.58 14.75 -8.21
C LEU A 151 36.13 15.08 -6.78
N LEU A 152 34.98 14.53 -6.36
CA LEU A 152 34.54 14.63 -4.98
C LEU A 152 35.58 14.02 -4.03
N GLY A 153 35.85 14.75 -2.96
CA GLY A 153 36.59 14.29 -1.80
C GLY A 153 35.80 13.27 -0.97
N THR A 154 36.51 12.62 -0.05
CA THR A 154 35.99 11.59 0.84
C THR A 154 36.44 11.87 2.26
N GLU A 155 35.56 11.64 3.25
CA GLU A 155 35.91 11.77 4.67
C GLU A 155 36.60 10.51 5.20
N LEU A 156 37.35 10.66 6.29
CA LEU A 156 38.14 9.59 6.91
C LEU A 156 37.26 8.39 7.29
N GLY A 157 36.08 8.63 7.85
CA GLY A 157 35.14 7.57 8.24
C GLY A 157 34.75 6.68 7.05
N PHE A 158 34.52 7.28 5.87
CA PHE A 158 34.22 6.52 4.67
C PHE A 158 35.46 5.85 4.08
N GLU A 159 36.61 6.51 4.04
CA GLU A 159 37.86 5.89 3.59
C GLU A 159 38.25 4.69 4.46
N ALA A 160 37.95 4.73 5.76
CA ALA A 160 38.14 3.60 6.65
C ALA A 160 37.36 2.36 6.19
N SER A 161 36.13 2.55 5.69
CA SER A 161 35.24 1.47 5.22
C SER A 161 35.77 0.74 3.97
N LYS A 162 36.60 1.40 3.15
CA LYS A 162 37.15 0.85 1.90
C LYS A 162 38.29 -0.16 2.12
N GLY A 163 38.87 -0.21 3.32
CA GLY A 163 40.06 -1.01 3.61
C GLY A 163 39.81 -2.53 3.59
N THR A 164 40.82 -3.31 3.24
CA THR A 164 40.81 -4.78 3.36
C THR A 164 41.36 -5.29 4.69
N SER A 165 42.21 -4.50 5.36
CA SER A 165 42.84 -4.86 6.63
C SER A 165 42.01 -4.39 7.84
N PRO A 166 42.11 -5.07 8.99
CA PRO A 166 41.45 -4.64 10.23
C PRO A 166 41.82 -3.20 10.63
N ARG A 167 40.87 -2.46 11.21
CA ARG A 167 41.11 -1.12 11.77
C ARG A 167 41.36 -1.22 13.29
N SER A 168 42.23 -0.36 13.79
CA SER A 168 42.52 -0.25 15.22
C SER A 168 41.37 0.37 16.00
N ASP A 169 40.66 1.33 15.39
CA ASP A 169 39.45 1.91 15.96
C ASP A 169 38.26 0.93 15.79
N PRO A 170 37.57 0.56 16.89
CA PRO A 170 36.47 -0.41 16.83
C PRO A 170 35.28 0.01 15.95
N ARG A 171 34.95 1.31 15.87
CA ARG A 171 33.83 1.81 15.07
C ARG A 171 34.17 1.72 13.59
N HIS A 172 35.36 2.18 13.22
CA HIS A 172 35.87 2.02 11.86
C HIS A 172 35.97 0.55 11.44
N GLU A 173 36.35 -0.35 12.35
CA GLU A 173 36.39 -1.79 12.08
C GLU A 173 34.98 -2.38 11.87
N ALA A 174 34.00 -1.97 12.68
CA ALA A 174 32.61 -2.40 12.52
C ALA A 174 32.06 -1.99 11.15
N VAL A 175 32.23 -0.73 10.76
CA VAL A 175 31.80 -0.21 9.46
C VAL A 175 32.53 -0.91 8.32
N ARG A 176 33.85 -1.10 8.41
CA ARG A 176 34.62 -1.84 7.40
C ARG A 176 34.10 -3.26 7.22
N ARG A 177 33.81 -3.99 8.31
CA ARG A 177 33.24 -5.35 8.24
C ARG A 177 31.89 -5.37 7.55
N GLN A 178 31.01 -4.43 7.87
CA GLN A 178 29.69 -4.34 7.26
C GLN A 178 29.75 -3.96 5.78
N MET A 179 30.68 -3.08 5.40
CA MET A 179 30.85 -2.58 4.03
C MET A 179 31.65 -3.54 3.12
N ALA A 180 32.47 -4.42 3.68
CA ALA A 180 33.29 -5.38 2.93
C ALA A 180 32.49 -6.20 1.88
N PRO A 181 31.38 -6.87 2.21
CA PRO A 181 30.59 -7.61 1.21
C PRO A 181 29.98 -6.69 0.14
N VAL A 182 29.57 -5.48 0.51
CA VAL A 182 29.00 -4.49 -0.43
C VAL A 182 30.07 -4.05 -1.43
N HIS A 183 31.28 -3.72 -0.97
CA HIS A 183 32.38 -3.37 -1.84
C HIS A 183 32.85 -4.52 -2.73
N ALA A 184 32.79 -5.77 -2.25
CA ALA A 184 33.09 -6.94 -3.07
C ALA A 184 32.05 -7.12 -4.20
N ALA A 185 30.76 -6.92 -3.91
CA ALA A 185 29.71 -6.95 -4.91
C ALA A 185 29.87 -5.83 -5.94
N LEU A 186 30.19 -4.61 -5.51
CA LEU A 186 30.47 -3.48 -6.40
C LEU A 186 31.69 -3.72 -7.29
N ALA A 187 32.77 -4.29 -6.74
CA ALA A 187 33.96 -4.63 -7.52
C ALA A 187 33.66 -5.66 -8.62
N ALA A 188 32.80 -6.66 -8.35
CA ALA A 188 32.35 -7.62 -9.35
C ALA A 188 31.53 -6.97 -10.49
N LEU A 189 30.95 -5.79 -10.25
CA LEU A 189 30.27 -4.96 -11.25
C LEU A 189 31.20 -3.94 -11.93
N GLY A 190 32.51 -4.02 -11.69
CA GLY A 190 33.51 -3.11 -12.25
C GLY A 190 33.60 -1.74 -11.56
N VAL A 191 33.00 -1.57 -10.38
CA VAL A 191 33.06 -0.34 -9.60
C VAL A 191 34.24 -0.41 -8.63
N ARG A 192 35.29 0.36 -8.90
CA ARG A 192 36.50 0.38 -8.07
C ARG A 192 36.30 1.22 -6.81
N ARG A 193 36.93 0.85 -5.69
CA ARG A 193 36.76 1.53 -4.39
C ARG A 193 37.31 2.95 -4.41
N GLU A 194 38.38 3.18 -5.18
CA GLU A 194 38.98 4.48 -5.39
C GLU A 194 38.07 5.44 -6.16
N ASP A 195 37.13 4.93 -6.95
CA ASP A 195 36.22 5.74 -7.77
C ASP A 195 34.98 6.21 -6.99
N THR A 196 34.75 5.71 -5.77
CA THR A 196 33.57 6.05 -4.96
C THR A 196 33.86 7.19 -4.00
N ALA A 197 32.96 8.17 -3.96
CA ALA A 197 32.93 9.24 -2.96
C ALA A 197 32.02 8.88 -1.78
N MET A 198 31.02 8.03 -2.01
CA MET A 198 30.10 7.52 -1.01
C MET A 198 29.57 6.16 -1.44
N VAL A 199 29.37 5.25 -0.49
CA VAL A 199 28.53 4.06 -0.65
C VAL A 199 27.62 3.96 0.55
N VAL A 200 26.30 3.99 0.32
CA VAL A 200 25.28 3.85 1.35
C VAL A 200 24.70 2.44 1.23
N PRO A 201 24.97 1.54 2.18
CA PRO A 201 24.34 0.22 2.19
C PRO A 201 22.89 0.37 2.66
N LEU A 202 21.97 -0.32 2.01
CA LEU A 202 20.58 -0.43 2.43
C LEU A 202 20.25 -1.91 2.63
N LEU A 203 19.38 -2.20 3.59
CA LEU A 203 18.75 -3.48 3.84
C LEU A 203 17.24 -3.26 4.00
N THR A 204 16.51 -3.43 2.90
CA THR A 204 15.05 -3.24 2.90
C THR A 204 14.35 -4.15 3.91
N HIS A 205 13.30 -3.65 4.55
CA HIS A 205 12.48 -4.45 5.47
C HIS A 205 11.59 -5.49 4.74
N GLU A 206 10.87 -6.33 5.49
CA GLU A 206 9.84 -7.26 4.96
C GLU A 206 8.43 -6.86 5.44
N PRO A 207 7.74 -5.96 4.72
CA PRO A 207 6.48 -5.39 5.18
C PRO A 207 5.28 -6.34 4.98
N ARG A 208 5.44 -7.42 4.21
CA ARG A 208 4.32 -8.25 3.72
C ARG A 208 4.02 -9.44 4.61
N ALA A 209 5.04 -9.96 5.31
CA ALA A 209 4.93 -11.18 6.10
C ALA A 209 3.87 -11.09 7.20
N PHE A 210 3.80 -9.97 7.91
CA PHE A 210 2.84 -9.81 9.01
C PHE A 210 1.39 -9.72 8.52
N THR A 211 1.13 -9.03 7.42
CA THR A 211 -0.22 -8.96 6.84
C THR A 211 -0.68 -10.35 6.35
N ALA A 212 0.23 -11.17 5.81
CA ALA A 212 -0.09 -12.56 5.49
C ALA A 212 -0.33 -13.41 6.76
N ALA A 213 0.49 -13.25 7.80
CA ALA A 213 0.30 -13.94 9.07
C ALA A 213 -1.05 -13.61 9.72
N LEU A 214 -1.55 -12.38 9.59
CA LEU A 214 -2.88 -11.98 10.01
C LEU A 214 -4.01 -12.77 9.31
N ILE A 215 -3.90 -12.95 7.99
CA ILE A 215 -4.88 -13.71 7.19
C ILE A 215 -4.83 -15.20 7.58
N GLU A 216 -3.63 -15.77 7.71
CA GLU A 216 -3.47 -17.17 8.11
C GLU A 216 -3.95 -17.40 9.55
N HIS A 217 -3.67 -16.48 10.48
CA HIS A 217 -4.17 -16.56 11.84
C HIS A 217 -5.70 -16.52 11.87
N ALA A 218 -6.34 -15.59 11.14
CA ALA A 218 -7.80 -15.51 11.04
C ALA A 218 -8.44 -16.80 10.49
N ALA A 219 -7.76 -17.46 9.54
CA ALA A 219 -8.20 -18.73 8.97
C ALA A 219 -7.97 -19.94 9.87
N SER A 220 -7.02 -19.85 10.80
CA SER A 220 -6.73 -20.90 11.78
C SER A 220 -7.69 -20.92 12.96
N LEU A 221 -8.54 -19.88 13.12
CA LEU A 221 -9.49 -19.80 14.21
C LEU A 221 -10.58 -20.87 14.10
N THR A 222 -10.83 -21.57 15.21
CA THR A 222 -11.79 -22.68 15.30
C THR A 222 -12.75 -22.50 16.47
N GLY A 223 -13.78 -23.36 16.55
CA GLY A 223 -14.74 -23.38 17.65
C GLY A 223 -15.51 -22.06 17.77
N ALA A 224 -15.58 -21.49 18.98
CA ALA A 224 -16.28 -20.24 19.25
C ALA A 224 -15.68 -19.02 18.51
N LEU A 225 -14.39 -19.09 18.17
CA LEU A 225 -13.65 -18.04 17.46
C LEU A 225 -13.63 -18.24 15.93
N ALA A 226 -14.28 -19.29 15.41
CA ALA A 226 -14.43 -19.46 13.96
C ALA A 226 -15.38 -18.40 13.37
N PRO A 227 -14.98 -17.70 12.28
CA PRO A 227 -15.87 -16.81 11.55
C PRO A 227 -17.13 -17.53 11.07
N ARG A 228 -18.29 -16.89 11.19
CA ARG A 228 -19.58 -17.50 10.84
C ARG A 228 -20.67 -16.49 10.56
N VAL A 229 -21.61 -16.84 9.69
CA VAL A 229 -22.85 -16.08 9.48
C VAL A 229 -23.84 -16.44 10.59
N THR A 230 -24.47 -15.43 11.21
CA THR A 230 -25.45 -15.63 12.29
C THR A 230 -26.87 -15.22 11.90
N GLU A 231 -27.00 -14.29 10.97
CA GLU A 231 -28.30 -13.74 10.56
C GLU A 231 -28.30 -13.61 9.04
N THR A 232 -29.40 -14.00 8.37
CA THR A 232 -29.61 -13.80 6.93
C THR A 232 -31.07 -13.47 6.65
N ARG A 233 -31.32 -12.54 5.73
CA ARG A 233 -32.65 -12.23 5.21
C ARG A 233 -32.58 -11.60 3.83
N TRP A 234 -33.61 -11.81 3.02
CA TRP A 234 -33.79 -11.05 1.79
C TRP A 234 -34.08 -9.58 2.13
N ASP A 235 -33.49 -8.67 1.36
CA ASP A 235 -33.71 -7.23 1.48
C ASP A 235 -34.27 -6.67 0.15
N PRO A 236 -35.59 -6.74 -0.06
CA PRO A 236 -36.20 -6.35 -1.33
C PRO A 236 -36.09 -4.84 -1.62
N THR A 237 -35.72 -4.04 -0.61
CA THR A 237 -35.51 -2.60 -0.78
C THR A 237 -34.24 -2.27 -1.56
N LEU A 238 -33.33 -3.24 -1.66
CA LEU A 238 -32.04 -3.11 -2.35
C LEU A 238 -31.98 -3.92 -3.66
N ASP A 239 -33.06 -4.60 -4.04
CA ASP A 239 -33.10 -5.42 -5.25
C ASP A 239 -33.07 -4.57 -6.54
N LEU A 240 -32.47 -5.15 -7.58
CA LEU A 240 -32.63 -4.69 -8.96
C LEU A 240 -33.30 -5.81 -9.76
N PRO A 241 -34.64 -5.92 -9.78
CA PRO A 241 -35.32 -7.12 -10.27
C PRO A 241 -35.41 -7.23 -11.80
N GLN A 242 -34.93 -6.23 -12.55
CA GLN A 242 -35.11 -6.12 -14.00
C GLN A 242 -33.83 -5.68 -14.70
N GLY A 243 -33.73 -6.02 -15.99
CA GLY A 243 -32.59 -5.66 -16.84
C GLY A 243 -31.48 -6.73 -16.87
N PRO A 244 -30.45 -6.53 -17.71
CA PRO A 244 -29.40 -7.53 -17.93
C PRO A 244 -28.51 -7.78 -16.70
N GLY A 245 -28.44 -6.82 -15.77
CA GLY A 245 -27.73 -6.93 -14.51
C GLY A 245 -28.65 -7.19 -13.31
N ALA A 246 -29.81 -7.82 -13.52
CA ALA A 246 -30.78 -8.00 -12.45
C ALA A 246 -30.25 -8.91 -11.32
N TYR A 247 -30.49 -8.48 -10.08
CA TYR A 247 -30.06 -9.18 -8.87
C TYR A 247 -31.06 -9.01 -7.71
N ARG A 248 -30.95 -9.90 -6.73
CA ARG A 248 -31.59 -9.82 -5.41
C ARG A 248 -30.54 -9.64 -4.33
N VAL A 249 -30.89 -9.02 -3.21
CA VAL A 249 -29.95 -8.77 -2.12
C VAL A 249 -30.31 -9.60 -0.89
N VAL A 250 -29.31 -10.30 -0.35
CA VAL A 250 -29.35 -10.91 0.97
C VAL A 250 -28.54 -10.01 1.92
N ARG A 251 -29.17 -9.60 3.01
CA ARG A 251 -28.54 -8.87 4.11
C ARG A 251 -28.37 -9.77 5.31
N GLY A 252 -27.30 -9.56 6.08
CA GLY A 252 -27.15 -10.26 7.34
C GLY A 252 -26.00 -9.79 8.20
N VAL A 253 -25.75 -10.56 9.25
CA VAL A 253 -24.66 -10.36 10.21
C VAL A 253 -23.79 -11.59 10.24
N TYR A 254 -22.48 -11.37 10.28
CA TYR A 254 -21.47 -12.39 10.49
C TYR A 254 -20.53 -11.99 11.62
N CYS A 255 -19.91 -12.97 12.24
CA CYS A 255 -18.92 -12.78 13.30
C CYS A 255 -17.52 -12.91 12.68
N THR A 256 -16.67 -11.90 12.90
CA THR A 256 -15.33 -11.78 12.31
C THR A 256 -14.27 -11.46 13.37
N PRO A 257 -13.02 -11.93 13.24
CA PRO A 257 -11.95 -11.53 14.14
C PRO A 257 -11.61 -10.05 13.98
N ASN A 258 -11.23 -9.44 15.09
CA ASN A 258 -10.69 -8.08 15.12
C ASN A 258 -9.32 -8.11 15.80
N TYR A 259 -8.35 -7.42 15.22
CA TYR A 259 -6.97 -7.36 15.71
C TYR A 259 -6.59 -5.97 16.23
N GLN A 260 -7.40 -4.95 15.93
CA GLN A 260 -7.18 -3.57 16.37
C GLN A 260 -7.35 -3.46 17.89
N GLN A 261 -6.28 -3.16 18.61
CA GLN A 261 -6.29 -3.11 20.07
C GLN A 261 -7.01 -1.86 20.60
N GLU A 262 -7.46 -1.94 21.85
CA GLU A 262 -8.14 -0.85 22.55
C GLU A 262 -9.37 -0.30 21.80
N LEU A 263 -10.21 -1.19 21.24
CA LEU A 263 -11.43 -0.84 20.48
C LEU A 263 -12.34 0.20 21.16
N ALA A 264 -12.35 0.27 22.50
CA ALA A 264 -13.11 1.26 23.26
C ALA A 264 -12.67 2.71 22.98
N ARG A 265 -11.46 2.92 22.45
CA ARG A 265 -10.94 4.21 21.99
C ARG A 265 -11.24 4.53 20.53
N SER A 266 -11.88 3.62 19.79
CA SER A 266 -12.23 3.86 18.38
C SER A 266 -13.07 5.14 18.29
N PRO A 267 -12.70 6.10 17.40
CA PRO A 267 -11.94 5.95 16.16
C PRO A 267 -10.42 6.26 16.26
N PHE A 268 -9.82 6.07 17.43
CA PHE A 268 -8.37 6.01 17.66
C PHE A 268 -7.61 7.33 17.47
N LEU A 269 -8.18 8.46 17.88
CA LEU A 269 -7.55 9.78 17.71
C LEU A 269 -6.24 9.96 18.49
N ASP A 270 -6.19 9.46 19.73
CA ASP A 270 -5.08 9.69 20.66
C ASP A 270 -4.46 8.40 21.22
N GLY A 271 -4.82 7.23 20.66
CA GLY A 271 -4.30 5.93 21.04
C GLY A 271 -5.16 4.78 20.53
N GLY A 272 -4.70 3.54 20.75
CA GLY A 272 -5.36 2.34 20.24
C GLY A 272 -5.25 2.17 18.72
N GLY A 273 -5.91 1.13 18.20
CA GLY A 273 -6.00 0.84 16.76
C GLY A 273 -4.82 0.07 16.18
N GLU A 274 -3.64 0.13 16.83
CA GLU A 274 -2.48 -0.70 16.50
C GLU A 274 -2.79 -2.19 16.71
N ILE A 275 -2.30 -3.04 15.80
CA ILE A 275 -2.40 -4.50 15.91
C ILE A 275 -1.20 -5.02 16.71
N ALA A 276 -1.49 -5.66 17.84
CA ALA A 276 -0.46 -6.23 18.71
C ALA A 276 0.14 -7.52 18.16
N ARG A 277 1.38 -7.77 18.57
CA ARG A 277 2.15 -8.99 18.33
C ARG A 277 2.48 -9.66 19.65
N ASP A 278 2.43 -10.99 19.69
CA ASP A 278 2.96 -11.75 20.81
C ASP A 278 4.51 -11.78 20.78
N PRO A 279 5.20 -12.32 21.81
CA PRO A 279 6.66 -12.42 21.81
C PRO A 279 7.26 -13.27 20.67
N GLN A 280 6.44 -14.07 19.99
CA GLN A 280 6.82 -14.88 18.82
C GLN A 280 6.55 -14.14 17.51
N GLY A 281 5.98 -12.93 17.57
CA GLY A 281 5.64 -12.09 16.42
C GLY A 281 4.28 -12.41 15.79
N HIS A 282 3.49 -13.30 16.38
CA HIS A 282 2.17 -13.64 15.86
C HIS A 282 1.12 -12.57 16.17
N PRO A 283 0.11 -12.40 15.31
CA PRO A 283 -1.00 -11.50 15.57
C PRO A 283 -1.79 -11.85 16.83
N VAL A 284 -2.15 -10.84 17.62
CA VAL A 284 -2.98 -11.00 18.82
C VAL A 284 -4.41 -10.51 18.54
N LEU A 285 -5.41 -11.36 18.80
CA LEU A 285 -6.81 -10.95 18.73
C LEU A 285 -7.12 -9.88 19.77
N ALA A 286 -7.86 -8.86 19.36
CA ALA A 286 -8.30 -7.80 20.26
C ALA A 286 -9.52 -8.27 21.06
N PRO A 287 -9.58 -7.99 22.38
CA PRO A 287 -10.80 -8.15 23.14
C PRO A 287 -11.93 -7.28 22.58
N ILE A 288 -13.11 -7.87 22.40
CA ILE A 288 -14.31 -7.14 21.95
C ILE A 288 -14.99 -6.51 23.16
N PRO A 289 -15.12 -5.17 23.23
CA PRO A 289 -15.77 -4.51 24.36
C PRO A 289 -17.26 -4.85 24.39
N ASN A 290 -17.85 -4.88 25.60
CA ASN A 290 -19.27 -5.21 25.79
C ASN A 290 -20.22 -4.38 24.90
N ALA A 291 -19.90 -3.11 24.67
CA ALA A 291 -20.69 -2.21 23.81
C ALA A 291 -20.72 -2.64 22.32
N ALA A 292 -19.74 -3.42 21.86
CA ALA A 292 -19.67 -3.94 20.49
C ALA A 292 -19.90 -5.45 20.41
N ALA A 293 -20.01 -6.14 21.55
CA ALA A 293 -20.16 -7.59 21.60
C ALA A 293 -21.61 -8.03 21.31
N ARG A 294 -21.76 -9.17 20.63
CA ARG A 294 -23.02 -9.92 20.59
C ARG A 294 -22.80 -11.31 21.18
N PRO A 295 -23.71 -11.83 22.02
CA PRO A 295 -23.59 -13.18 22.57
C PRO A 295 -23.38 -14.26 21.49
N THR A 296 -24.04 -14.11 20.35
CA THR A 296 -23.93 -15.02 19.19
C THR A 296 -22.54 -15.06 18.57
N CYS A 297 -21.67 -14.07 18.82
CA CYS A 297 -20.32 -14.00 18.26
C CYS A 297 -19.22 -14.52 19.17
N GLY A 298 -19.48 -14.84 20.44
CA GLY A 298 -18.54 -15.62 21.27
C GLY A 298 -17.11 -15.05 21.36
N GLY A 299 -16.95 -13.73 21.40
CA GLY A 299 -15.65 -13.05 21.43
C GLY A 299 -15.15 -12.54 20.07
N LEU A 300 -15.90 -12.76 18.99
CA LEU A 300 -15.68 -12.11 17.69
C LEU A 300 -16.51 -10.83 17.56
N LEU A 301 -16.09 -9.95 16.65
CA LEU A 301 -16.81 -8.73 16.31
C LEU A 301 -18.00 -9.06 15.39
N PRO A 302 -19.24 -8.64 15.70
CA PRO A 302 -20.34 -8.69 14.75
C PRO A 302 -20.14 -7.63 13.65
N ALA A 303 -20.36 -8.02 12.40
CA ALA A 303 -20.28 -7.13 11.25
C ALA A 303 -21.43 -7.44 10.26
N ARG A 304 -21.93 -6.41 9.58
CA ARG A 304 -22.94 -6.55 8.52
C ARG A 304 -22.28 -7.04 7.23
N PHE A 305 -22.96 -7.92 6.50
CA PHE A 305 -22.67 -8.18 5.10
C PHE A 305 -23.89 -7.88 4.22
N LEU A 306 -23.64 -7.56 2.95
CA LEU A 306 -24.62 -7.56 1.87
C LEU A 306 -24.11 -8.45 0.74
N LEU A 307 -24.99 -9.30 0.22
CA LEU A 307 -24.72 -10.23 -0.88
C LEU A 307 -25.73 -9.98 -2.00
N SER A 308 -25.26 -9.52 -3.16
CA SER A 308 -26.06 -9.55 -4.39
C SER A 308 -26.00 -10.94 -5.03
N VAL A 309 -27.16 -11.40 -5.49
CA VAL A 309 -27.37 -12.71 -6.11
C VAL A 309 -27.99 -12.46 -7.48
N PRO A 310 -27.35 -12.87 -8.58
CA PRO A 310 -27.90 -12.65 -9.91
C PRO A 310 -29.21 -13.42 -10.09
N LEU A 311 -30.14 -12.85 -10.84
CA LEU A 311 -31.39 -13.53 -11.23
C LEU A 311 -31.23 -14.51 -12.40
N ARG A 312 -29.99 -14.79 -12.81
CA ARG A 312 -29.66 -15.83 -13.79
C ARG A 312 -29.57 -17.19 -13.09
N PRO A 313 -29.87 -18.31 -13.76
CA PRO A 313 -29.71 -19.63 -13.17
C PRO A 313 -28.30 -19.87 -12.61
N ALA A 314 -28.21 -20.43 -11.40
CA ALA A 314 -26.95 -20.77 -10.78
C ALA A 314 -26.17 -21.79 -11.64
N PRO A 315 -24.87 -21.55 -11.90
CA PRO A 315 -24.02 -22.56 -12.52
C PRO A 315 -23.93 -23.85 -11.68
N PRO A 316 -23.52 -24.98 -12.28
CA PRO A 316 -23.17 -26.18 -11.52
C PRO A 316 -22.17 -25.84 -10.40
N GLY A 317 -22.48 -26.24 -9.17
CA GLY A 317 -21.66 -25.97 -7.99
C GLY A 317 -21.91 -24.63 -7.30
N GLY A 318 -22.78 -23.76 -7.84
CA GLY A 318 -23.15 -22.46 -7.26
C GLY A 318 -22.57 -21.25 -7.99
N TYR A 319 -22.97 -20.06 -7.56
CA TYR A 319 -22.51 -18.78 -8.12
C TYR A 319 -21.03 -18.54 -7.76
N PRO A 320 -20.16 -18.20 -8.74
CA PRO A 320 -18.85 -17.63 -8.44
C PRO A 320 -18.97 -16.36 -7.60
N LEU A 321 -17.96 -16.09 -6.78
CA LEU A 321 -17.98 -15.00 -5.81
C LEU A 321 -17.01 -13.88 -6.22
N VAL A 322 -17.49 -12.64 -6.11
CA VAL A 322 -16.68 -11.43 -6.02
C VAL A 322 -16.80 -10.86 -4.61
N VAL A 323 -15.68 -10.50 -3.99
CA VAL A 323 -15.65 -9.70 -2.76
C VAL A 323 -15.42 -8.25 -3.15
N SER A 324 -16.34 -7.38 -2.77
CA SER A 324 -16.27 -5.95 -3.03
C SER A 324 -15.83 -5.17 -1.79
N ALA A 325 -15.01 -4.13 -1.98
CA ALA A 325 -14.63 -3.20 -0.93
C ALA A 325 -14.85 -1.74 -1.36
N HIS A 326 -15.57 -0.99 -0.55
CA HIS A 326 -16.00 0.39 -0.83
C HIS A 326 -14.90 1.44 -0.62
N GLY A 327 -15.09 2.65 -1.16
CA GLY A 327 -14.22 3.80 -0.89
C GLY A 327 -14.50 4.46 0.46
N THR A 328 -13.69 5.45 0.83
CA THR A 328 -13.92 6.26 2.05
C THR A 328 -15.29 6.92 2.01
N GLY A 329 -16.03 6.84 3.12
CA GLY A 329 -17.40 7.35 3.21
C GLY A 329 -18.48 6.42 2.65
N GLY A 330 -18.09 5.32 1.99
CA GLY A 330 -19.00 4.25 1.59
C GLY A 330 -19.39 3.31 2.74
N ASP A 331 -20.12 2.26 2.41
CA ASP A 331 -20.57 1.22 3.33
C ASP A 331 -20.74 -0.13 2.60
N ALA A 332 -21.23 -1.16 3.30
CA ALA A 332 -21.45 -2.48 2.72
C ALA A 332 -22.33 -2.47 1.45
N GLY A 333 -23.16 -1.44 1.22
CA GLY A 333 -24.07 -1.33 0.08
C GLY A 333 -23.52 -0.56 -1.11
N SER A 334 -22.34 0.05 -1.01
CA SER A 334 -21.78 0.91 -2.07
C SER A 334 -21.42 0.19 -3.37
N PHE A 335 -21.64 -1.11 -3.49
CA PHE A 335 -21.41 -1.87 -4.73
C PHE A 335 -22.71 -2.10 -5.54
N LEU A 336 -23.84 -1.61 -5.02
CA LEU A 336 -25.18 -1.71 -5.60
C LEU A 336 -25.54 -0.42 -6.34
N GLY A 337 -26.56 -0.49 -7.20
CA GLY A 337 -27.14 0.70 -7.83
C GLY A 337 -26.13 1.40 -8.75
N ASP A 338 -25.90 2.70 -8.55
CA ASP A 338 -25.03 3.51 -9.43
C ASP A 338 -23.53 3.16 -9.35
N GLN A 339 -23.10 2.45 -8.30
CA GLN A 339 -21.71 2.01 -8.10
C GLN A 339 -21.58 0.52 -8.42
N ASP A 340 -21.99 0.15 -9.63
CA ASP A 340 -22.61 -1.14 -9.98
C ASP A 340 -21.67 -2.35 -10.19
N PHE A 341 -20.79 -2.66 -9.23
CA PHE A 341 -20.10 -3.95 -9.28
C PHE A 341 -21.10 -5.12 -9.25
N ALA A 342 -22.23 -4.98 -8.57
CA ALA A 342 -23.30 -5.98 -8.51
C ALA A 342 -23.88 -6.30 -9.89
N GLY A 343 -24.28 -5.30 -10.66
CA GLY A 343 -24.91 -5.49 -11.97
C GLY A 343 -23.93 -5.94 -13.04
N TRP A 344 -22.69 -5.44 -13.04
CA TRP A 344 -21.63 -5.97 -13.94
C TRP A 344 -21.33 -7.44 -13.63
N ALA A 345 -21.22 -7.80 -12.35
CA ALA A 345 -21.05 -9.20 -11.94
C ALA A 345 -22.29 -10.05 -12.29
N ALA A 346 -23.50 -9.52 -12.11
CA ALA A 346 -24.74 -10.24 -12.35
C ALA A 346 -24.95 -10.56 -13.83
N ARG A 347 -24.56 -9.65 -14.74
CA ARG A 347 -24.51 -9.91 -16.19
C ARG A 347 -23.64 -11.10 -16.54
N GLN A 348 -22.61 -11.36 -15.74
CA GLN A 348 -21.70 -12.49 -15.91
C GLN A 348 -22.07 -13.72 -15.05
N GLY A 349 -23.16 -13.65 -14.28
CA GLY A 349 -23.64 -14.74 -13.43
C GLY A 349 -22.84 -14.93 -12.14
N LEU A 350 -22.23 -13.86 -11.61
CA LEU A 350 -21.49 -13.88 -10.34
C LEU A 350 -22.31 -13.22 -9.23
N ALA A 351 -22.12 -13.71 -8.02
CA ALA A 351 -22.59 -13.06 -6.80
C ALA A 351 -21.50 -12.11 -6.26
N VAL A 352 -21.92 -11.00 -5.64
CA VAL A 352 -20.99 -10.04 -5.02
C VAL A 352 -21.32 -9.88 -3.54
N VAL A 353 -20.33 -10.05 -2.67
CA VAL A 353 -20.46 -9.82 -1.23
C VAL A 353 -19.60 -8.63 -0.79
N SER A 354 -20.11 -7.83 0.14
CA SER A 354 -19.40 -6.68 0.73
C SER A 354 -19.74 -6.56 2.22
N THR A 355 -18.85 -5.91 2.96
CA THR A 355 -19.00 -5.59 4.39
C THR A 355 -18.61 -4.14 4.63
N ASP A 356 -19.06 -3.58 5.75
CA ASP A 356 -18.54 -2.31 6.26
C ASP A 356 -17.07 -2.48 6.65
N GLN A 357 -16.18 -1.63 6.15
CA GLN A 357 -14.76 -1.57 6.52
C GLN A 357 -14.57 -0.91 7.91
N PRO A 358 -13.41 -1.07 8.57
CA PRO A 358 -13.12 -0.42 9.85
C PRO A 358 -13.57 1.05 9.90
N ILE A 359 -14.26 1.44 10.98
CA ILE A 359 -14.78 2.80 11.22
C ILE A 359 -15.92 3.24 10.25
N HIS A 360 -16.51 2.32 9.47
CA HIS A 360 -17.64 2.60 8.58
C HIS A 360 -18.95 1.91 9.02
N GLY A 361 -20.04 2.18 8.30
CA GLY A 361 -21.34 1.52 8.52
C GLY A 361 -22.14 2.05 9.71
N ALA A 362 -22.06 3.35 9.99
CA ALA A 362 -22.70 4.01 11.16
C ALA A 362 -24.20 3.71 11.30
N ASN A 363 -24.91 3.59 10.17
CA ASN A 363 -26.35 3.34 10.11
C ASN A 363 -26.71 1.86 9.92
N SER A 364 -25.77 0.95 10.16
CA SER A 364 -25.99 -0.48 10.01
C SER A 364 -26.50 -1.14 11.30
N GLU A 365 -26.99 -2.38 11.17
CA GLU A 365 -27.40 -3.20 12.31
C GLU A 365 -26.22 -3.68 13.16
N ALA A 366 -25.01 -3.69 12.61
CA ALA A 366 -23.77 -4.08 13.27
C ALA A 366 -22.66 -3.08 12.90
N PRO A 367 -22.75 -1.82 13.39
CA PRO A 367 -21.82 -0.76 13.01
C PRO A 367 -20.40 -1.10 13.48
N ARG A 368 -19.40 -0.78 12.66
CA ARG A 368 -18.00 -0.98 13.06
C ARG A 368 -17.67 -0.04 14.23
N PRO A 369 -16.85 -0.47 15.21
CA PRO A 369 -16.43 0.39 16.31
C PRO A 369 -15.91 1.75 15.82
N GLY A 370 -16.37 2.84 16.43
CA GLY A 370 -16.01 4.22 16.09
C GLY A 370 -16.81 4.85 14.96
N SER A 371 -17.55 4.08 14.15
CA SER A 371 -18.31 4.60 13.00
C SER A 371 -19.45 5.56 13.38
N THR A 372 -19.96 5.46 14.60
CA THR A 372 -21.05 6.31 15.12
C THR A 372 -20.54 7.47 15.99
N ALA A 373 -19.22 7.62 16.13
CA ALA A 373 -18.63 8.63 16.98
C ALA A 373 -18.93 10.05 16.44
N ARG A 374 -19.19 10.99 17.35
CA ARG A 374 -19.26 12.42 17.03
C ARG A 374 -17.92 13.05 17.32
N ILE A 375 -17.13 13.29 16.28
CA ILE A 375 -15.78 13.84 16.41
C ILE A 375 -15.79 15.32 16.04
N SER A 376 -15.01 16.11 16.77
CA SER A 376 -14.62 17.43 16.30
C SER A 376 -13.16 17.68 16.65
N ILE A 377 -12.36 18.12 15.69
CA ILE A 377 -10.94 18.43 15.89
C ILE A 377 -10.77 19.93 16.03
N GLY A 378 -10.02 20.33 17.06
CA GLY A 378 -9.58 21.71 17.24
C GLY A 378 -8.48 22.02 16.22
N VAL A 379 -8.75 22.94 15.30
CA VAL A 379 -7.76 23.35 14.28
C VAL A 379 -7.02 24.62 14.70
N LEU A 380 -7.65 25.40 15.57
CA LEU A 380 -7.14 26.63 16.18
C LEU A 380 -7.66 26.68 17.62
N ASP A 381 -7.08 25.89 18.52
CA ASP A 381 -7.53 25.79 19.91
C ASP A 381 -7.53 27.16 20.62
N LEU A 382 -6.63 28.07 20.24
CA LEU A 382 -6.58 29.46 20.74
C LEU A 382 -7.78 30.32 20.31
N LEU A 383 -8.47 29.96 19.21
CA LEU A 383 -9.65 30.66 18.69
C LEU A 383 -10.96 29.88 18.93
N GLY A 384 -10.90 28.72 19.61
CA GLY A 384 -12.07 27.89 19.90
C GLY A 384 -12.74 27.25 18.68
N ILE A 385 -12.06 27.17 17.53
CA ILE A 385 -12.63 26.63 16.29
C ILE A 385 -12.49 25.11 16.27
N LYS A 386 -13.64 24.41 16.33
CA LYS A 386 -13.74 22.95 16.18
C LYS A 386 -14.41 22.60 14.85
N LEU A 387 -13.77 21.75 14.06
CA LEU A 387 -14.36 21.22 12.83
C LEU A 387 -14.94 19.83 13.06
N PRO A 388 -16.22 19.58 12.73
CA PRO A 388 -16.78 18.23 12.76
C PRO A 388 -16.06 17.37 11.72
N ILE A 389 -15.80 16.10 12.07
CA ILE A 389 -15.20 15.12 11.16
C ILE A 389 -16.05 13.87 11.15
N ASP A 390 -16.41 13.43 9.95
CA ASP A 390 -17.08 12.15 9.76
C ASP A 390 -16.11 11.01 10.08
N PRO A 391 -16.47 10.05 10.96
CA PRO A 391 -15.59 8.96 11.37
C PRO A 391 -14.90 8.20 10.23
N PRO A 392 -15.55 7.90 9.09
CA PRO A 392 -14.90 7.31 7.91
C PRO A 392 -13.60 7.99 7.47
N MET A 393 -13.48 9.31 7.63
CA MET A 393 -12.28 10.07 7.26
C MET A 393 -11.08 9.76 8.17
N LEU A 394 -11.31 9.20 9.36
CA LEU A 394 -10.27 8.73 10.27
C LEU A 394 -9.74 7.33 9.93
N PHE A 395 -10.15 6.73 8.81
CA PHE A 395 -9.52 5.49 8.35
C PHE A 395 -8.01 5.66 8.13
N TYR A 396 -7.60 6.74 7.46
CA TYR A 396 -6.18 7.07 7.25
C TYR A 396 -5.52 7.76 8.43
N ASN A 397 -6.29 8.06 9.50
CA ASN A 397 -5.92 8.70 10.75
C ASN A 397 -4.53 9.37 10.76
N PRO A 398 -4.36 10.56 10.17
CA PRO A 398 -3.06 11.21 10.15
C PRO A 398 -2.56 11.51 11.56
N LEU A 399 -3.45 11.59 12.57
CA LEU A 399 -3.14 11.84 13.99
C LEU A 399 -2.56 10.63 14.75
N ASN A 400 -2.85 9.42 14.27
CA ASN A 400 -2.38 8.17 14.83
C ASN A 400 -1.87 7.28 13.70
N PRO A 401 -0.58 7.40 13.32
CA PRO A 401 -0.03 6.66 12.18
C PRO A 401 -0.03 5.13 12.39
N ALA A 402 -0.07 4.66 13.64
CA ALA A 402 -0.20 3.23 13.93
C ALA A 402 -1.60 2.73 13.58
N ALA A 403 -2.65 3.44 14.00
CA ALA A 403 -4.03 3.14 13.62
C ALA A 403 -4.26 3.30 12.11
N SER A 404 -3.66 4.31 11.46
CA SER A 404 -3.72 4.48 10.00
C SER A 404 -3.26 3.22 9.25
N ARG A 405 -2.07 2.72 9.59
CA ARG A 405 -1.51 1.48 9.02
C ARG A 405 -2.41 0.28 9.32
N ASP A 406 -2.86 0.14 10.56
CA ASP A 406 -3.51 -1.09 11.01
C ASP A 406 -5.02 -1.12 10.75
N ASN A 407 -5.67 0.02 10.48
CA ASN A 407 -7.00 0.10 9.87
C ASN A 407 -7.00 -0.59 8.49
N ALA A 408 -6.00 -0.30 7.66
CA ALA A 408 -5.86 -0.92 6.34
C ALA A 408 -5.52 -2.42 6.41
N ARG A 409 -4.70 -2.84 7.38
CA ARG A 409 -4.49 -4.27 7.64
C ARG A 409 -5.76 -4.97 8.10
N GLN A 410 -6.53 -4.38 9.01
CA GLN A 410 -7.80 -4.96 9.45
C GLN A 410 -8.80 -5.06 8.28
N ALA A 411 -8.89 -4.03 7.43
CA ALA A 411 -9.73 -4.06 6.23
C ALA A 411 -9.33 -5.20 5.27
N THR A 412 -8.03 -5.42 5.08
CA THR A 412 -7.49 -6.53 4.28
C THR A 412 -7.91 -7.89 4.84
N VAL A 413 -7.80 -8.08 6.16
CA VAL A 413 -8.18 -9.33 6.84
C VAL A 413 -9.68 -9.55 6.82
N ASP A 414 -10.48 -8.49 7.00
CA ASP A 414 -11.94 -8.58 6.95
C ASP A 414 -12.42 -9.04 5.57
N ALA A 415 -11.82 -8.54 4.49
CA ALA A 415 -12.11 -8.98 3.14
C ALA A 415 -11.68 -10.45 2.89
N ALA A 416 -10.54 -10.88 3.45
CA ALA A 416 -10.09 -12.27 3.38
C ALA A 416 -11.07 -13.22 4.09
N VAL A 417 -11.47 -12.87 5.32
CA VAL A 417 -12.44 -13.61 6.12
C VAL A 417 -13.78 -13.69 5.39
N LEU A 418 -14.26 -12.57 4.85
CA LEU A 418 -15.54 -12.53 4.13
C LEU A 418 -15.51 -13.43 2.89
N GLY A 419 -14.46 -13.35 2.07
CA GLY A 419 -14.29 -14.21 0.90
C GLY A 419 -14.24 -15.70 1.25
N ARG A 420 -13.43 -16.07 2.25
CA ARG A 420 -13.29 -17.46 2.73
C ARG A 420 -14.57 -17.99 3.35
N LEU A 421 -15.32 -17.16 4.08
CA LEU A 421 -16.60 -17.54 4.70
C LEU A 421 -17.70 -17.79 3.66
N PHE A 422 -17.74 -16.98 2.60
CA PHE A 422 -18.77 -17.08 1.56
C PHE A 422 -18.43 -18.07 0.45
N ALA A 423 -17.14 -18.37 0.23
CA ALA A 423 -16.71 -19.40 -0.72
C ALA A 423 -17.28 -20.78 -0.33
N GLY A 424 -18.21 -21.31 -1.12
CA GLY A 424 -18.88 -22.59 -0.85
C GLY A 424 -20.08 -22.52 0.09
N LEU A 425 -20.49 -21.33 0.54
CA LEU A 425 -21.60 -21.15 1.46
C LEU A 425 -22.95 -21.52 0.81
N ASP A 426 -23.77 -22.27 1.53
CA ASP A 426 -25.14 -22.63 1.14
C ASP A 426 -26.11 -21.94 2.09
N LEU A 427 -26.75 -20.86 1.62
CA LEU A 427 -27.63 -20.06 2.46
C LEU A 427 -28.93 -20.80 2.84
N ALA A 428 -29.32 -21.87 2.13
CA ALA A 428 -30.44 -22.72 2.55
C ALA A 428 -30.12 -23.40 3.90
N ARG A 429 -28.86 -23.82 4.10
CA ARG A 429 -28.41 -24.43 5.36
C ARG A 429 -28.35 -23.44 6.53
N LEU A 430 -28.34 -22.15 6.23
CA LEU A 430 -28.45 -21.08 7.22
C LEU A 430 -29.92 -20.69 7.50
N GLY A 431 -30.89 -21.41 6.91
CA GLY A 431 -32.31 -21.16 7.12
C GLY A 431 -32.87 -19.97 6.34
N LEU A 432 -32.16 -19.45 5.33
CA LEU A 432 -32.72 -18.43 4.45
C LEU A 432 -33.93 -19.01 3.70
N PRO A 433 -35.13 -18.40 3.76
CA PRO A 433 -36.29 -18.88 3.03
C PRO A 433 -36.15 -18.64 1.51
N PRO A 434 -37.01 -19.27 0.69
CA PRO A 434 -37.10 -18.91 -0.73
C PRO A 434 -37.25 -17.40 -0.94
N GLY A 435 -36.68 -16.91 -2.04
CA GLY A 435 -36.70 -15.50 -2.40
C GLY A 435 -38.10 -14.97 -2.71
N PRO A 436 -38.29 -13.64 -2.75
CA PRO A 436 -39.58 -13.03 -3.05
C PRO A 436 -40.19 -13.46 -4.40
N GLY A 437 -39.37 -13.87 -5.37
CA GLY A 437 -39.79 -14.42 -6.66
C GLY A 437 -39.87 -15.95 -6.69
N GLY A 438 -39.76 -16.63 -5.55
CA GLY A 438 -39.73 -18.09 -5.43
C GLY A 438 -38.36 -18.70 -5.71
N GLU A 439 -37.30 -17.90 -5.78
CA GLU A 439 -35.94 -18.36 -6.02
C GLU A 439 -35.45 -19.25 -4.86
N THR A 440 -34.75 -20.34 -5.17
CA THR A 440 -34.09 -21.13 -4.13
C THR A 440 -33.00 -20.30 -3.45
N PRO A 441 -32.81 -20.42 -2.13
CA PRO A 441 -31.69 -19.78 -1.45
C PRO A 441 -30.36 -20.07 -2.16
N PRO A 442 -29.50 -19.05 -2.35
CA PRO A 442 -28.31 -19.19 -3.17
C PRO A 442 -27.28 -20.13 -2.53
N ARG A 443 -26.60 -20.88 -3.39
CA ARG A 443 -25.36 -21.58 -3.07
C ARG A 443 -24.21 -20.90 -3.80
N LEU A 444 -23.16 -20.57 -3.07
CA LEU A 444 -21.93 -20.03 -3.62
C LEU A 444 -20.95 -21.15 -3.96
N ARG A 445 -20.16 -20.91 -5.01
CA ARG A 445 -19.16 -21.85 -5.51
C ARG A 445 -18.02 -21.95 -4.50
N ALA A 446 -17.63 -23.18 -4.19
CA ALA A 446 -16.42 -23.45 -3.43
C ALA A 446 -15.18 -23.22 -4.31
N GLY A 447 -14.12 -22.65 -3.74
CA GLY A 447 -12.86 -22.40 -4.43
C GLY A 447 -12.50 -20.92 -4.49
N PRO A 448 -11.57 -20.55 -5.39
CA PRO A 448 -11.09 -19.18 -5.46
C PRO A 448 -12.18 -18.15 -5.77
N PHE A 449 -12.05 -16.96 -5.19
CA PHE A 449 -12.94 -15.82 -5.40
C PHE A 449 -12.19 -14.66 -6.06
N GLN A 450 -12.96 -13.70 -6.58
CA GLN A 450 -12.44 -12.49 -7.22
C GLN A 450 -12.59 -11.29 -6.30
N LEU A 451 -11.85 -10.23 -6.58
CA LEU A 451 -11.87 -8.99 -5.82
C LEU A 451 -12.25 -7.81 -6.73
N ALA A 452 -13.02 -6.87 -6.20
CA ALA A 452 -13.31 -5.60 -6.86
C ALA A 452 -13.32 -4.45 -5.84
N GLY A 453 -12.42 -3.50 -6.01
CA GLY A 453 -12.28 -2.37 -5.09
C GLY A 453 -12.48 -1.04 -5.78
N HIS A 454 -12.86 -0.05 -4.97
CA HIS A 454 -12.76 1.36 -5.35
C HIS A 454 -12.09 2.16 -4.23
N SER A 455 -11.19 3.09 -4.60
CA SER A 455 -10.52 4.01 -3.69
C SER A 455 -9.81 3.28 -2.52
N GLN A 456 -10.11 3.63 -1.27
CA GLN A 456 -9.67 2.93 -0.06
C GLN A 456 -9.83 1.40 -0.13
N GLY A 457 -10.97 0.92 -0.62
CA GLY A 457 -11.23 -0.51 -0.78
C GLY A 457 -10.26 -1.16 -1.77
N SER A 458 -9.92 -0.48 -2.87
CA SER A 458 -8.91 -0.97 -3.81
C SER A 458 -7.54 -1.12 -3.17
N GLN A 459 -7.13 -0.21 -2.28
CA GLN A 459 -5.82 -0.30 -1.62
C GLN A 459 -5.72 -1.58 -0.78
N SER A 460 -6.75 -1.85 0.03
CA SER A 460 -6.81 -3.08 0.85
C SER A 460 -6.89 -4.34 -0.02
N LEU A 461 -7.70 -4.31 -1.10
CA LEU A 461 -7.85 -5.45 -2.00
C LEU A 461 -6.63 -5.69 -2.90
N ALA A 462 -5.84 -4.66 -3.22
CA ALA A 462 -4.58 -4.81 -3.95
C ALA A 462 -3.57 -5.60 -3.11
N VAL A 463 -3.52 -5.35 -1.79
CA VAL A 463 -2.72 -6.14 -0.85
C VAL A 463 -3.26 -7.56 -0.76
N LEU A 464 -4.56 -7.74 -0.51
CA LEU A 464 -5.18 -9.06 -0.38
C LEU A 464 -4.95 -9.93 -1.63
N GLY A 465 -5.19 -9.37 -2.82
CA GLY A 465 -5.05 -10.10 -4.09
C GLY A 465 -3.62 -10.54 -4.39
N ALA A 466 -2.62 -9.89 -3.78
CA ALA A 466 -1.22 -10.28 -3.90
C ALA A 466 -0.86 -11.48 -3.00
N ILE A 467 -1.50 -11.59 -1.82
CA ILE A 467 -1.06 -12.49 -0.73
C ILE A 467 -2.04 -13.58 -0.33
N ASP A 468 -3.30 -13.57 -0.76
CA ASP A 468 -4.22 -14.68 -0.45
C ASP A 468 -4.22 -15.71 -1.59
N PRO A 469 -3.89 -16.99 -1.32
CA PRO A 469 -3.95 -18.04 -2.33
C PRO A 469 -5.35 -18.31 -2.88
N GLN A 470 -6.41 -17.90 -2.18
CA GLN A 470 -7.80 -18.06 -2.62
C GLN A 470 -8.28 -16.95 -3.56
N VAL A 471 -7.46 -15.94 -3.86
CA VAL A 471 -7.82 -14.90 -4.83
C VAL A 471 -7.41 -15.29 -6.24
N ALA A 472 -8.37 -15.24 -7.17
CA ALA A 472 -8.18 -15.55 -8.58
C ALA A 472 -7.81 -14.32 -9.44
N GLY A 473 -8.28 -13.13 -9.06
CA GLY A 473 -8.00 -11.88 -9.74
C GLY A 473 -8.63 -10.68 -9.06
N VAL A 474 -8.16 -9.48 -9.39
CA VAL A 474 -8.60 -8.23 -8.77
C VAL A 474 -8.85 -7.12 -9.79
N VAL A 475 -9.93 -6.37 -9.59
CA VAL A 475 -10.19 -5.08 -10.23
C VAL A 475 -9.89 -3.97 -9.23
N LEU A 476 -9.02 -3.04 -9.62
CA LEU A 476 -8.59 -1.90 -8.82
C LEU A 476 -9.03 -0.61 -9.51
N SER A 477 -9.78 0.23 -8.79
CA SER A 477 -10.20 1.56 -9.25
C SER A 477 -9.84 2.62 -8.23
N GLY A 478 -9.34 3.78 -8.66
CA GLY A 478 -8.92 4.86 -7.76
C GLY A 478 -7.83 4.41 -6.77
N SER A 479 -7.02 3.41 -7.17
CA SER A 479 -5.93 2.88 -6.36
C SER A 479 -4.61 3.55 -6.75
N GLY A 480 -3.67 3.58 -5.83
CA GLY A 480 -2.37 4.20 -6.04
C GLY A 480 -1.28 3.47 -5.29
N GLY A 481 -0.06 3.71 -5.74
CA GLY A 481 1.17 3.30 -5.09
C GLY A 481 1.96 4.54 -4.70
N ASP A 482 2.85 4.39 -3.73
CA ASP A 482 3.62 5.49 -3.16
C ASP A 482 2.72 6.50 -2.45
N VAL A 483 2.52 6.23 -1.15
CA VAL A 483 1.61 6.99 -0.28
C VAL A 483 1.91 8.48 -0.28
N ARG A 484 3.14 8.90 -0.59
CA ARG A 484 3.53 10.31 -0.63
C ARG A 484 2.73 11.06 -1.70
N TYR A 485 2.52 10.47 -2.88
CA TYR A 485 1.68 11.09 -3.91
C TYR A 485 0.22 11.15 -3.50
N GLY A 486 -0.27 10.07 -2.87
CA GLY A 486 -1.61 10.04 -2.29
C GLY A 486 -1.84 11.16 -1.28
N VAL A 487 -0.90 11.37 -0.36
CA VAL A 487 -0.98 12.45 0.65
C VAL A 487 -0.89 13.83 -0.02
N LEU A 488 0.14 14.08 -0.83
CA LEU A 488 0.47 15.43 -1.30
C LEU A 488 -0.50 15.95 -2.36
N GLY A 489 -1.05 15.09 -3.21
CA GLY A 489 -1.98 15.52 -4.26
C GLY A 489 -3.45 15.34 -3.92
N ASN A 490 -3.79 14.81 -2.74
CA ASN A 490 -5.18 14.72 -2.30
C ASN A 490 -5.77 16.12 -2.06
N ARG A 491 -6.99 16.34 -2.56
CA ARG A 491 -7.72 17.61 -2.44
C ARG A 491 -7.89 18.10 -1.00
N GLU A 492 -8.19 17.21 -0.08
CA GLU A 492 -8.37 17.57 1.34
C GLU A 492 -7.04 17.99 1.95
N PHE A 493 -5.95 17.29 1.62
CA PHE A 493 -4.61 17.76 2.02
C PHE A 493 -4.31 19.13 1.44
N ALA A 494 -4.55 19.35 0.15
CA ALA A 494 -4.34 20.66 -0.48
C ALA A 494 -5.12 21.79 0.22
N ARG A 495 -6.34 21.50 0.70
CA ARG A 495 -7.18 22.45 1.44
C ARG A 495 -6.62 22.81 2.81
N PHE A 496 -5.99 21.85 3.50
CA PHE A 496 -5.49 22.02 4.87
C PHE A 496 -3.96 22.05 4.97
N ARG A 497 -3.26 22.13 3.83
CA ARG A 497 -1.80 21.98 3.76
C ARG A 497 -1.06 22.90 4.72
N GLY A 498 -1.38 24.20 4.74
CA GLY A 498 -0.72 25.16 5.64
C GLY A 498 -0.95 24.87 7.13
N VAL A 499 -2.11 24.31 7.49
CA VAL A 499 -2.38 23.85 8.86
C VAL A 499 -1.52 22.63 9.19
N VAL A 500 -1.47 21.65 8.29
CA VAL A 500 -0.65 20.45 8.49
C VAL A 500 0.83 20.82 8.60
N GLU A 501 1.33 21.66 7.69
CA GLU A 501 2.70 22.17 7.70
C GLU A 501 3.01 22.89 9.04
N GLY A 502 2.08 23.72 9.53
CA GLY A 502 2.20 24.33 10.85
C GLY A 502 2.24 23.32 12.01
N LEU A 503 1.40 22.29 11.98
CA LEU A 503 1.33 21.25 13.02
C LEU A 503 2.58 20.37 13.08
N VAL A 504 3.17 20.05 11.92
CA VAL A 504 4.43 19.29 11.84
C VAL A 504 5.67 20.17 11.93
N GLY A 505 5.49 21.50 12.07
CA GLY A 505 6.56 22.45 12.33
C GLY A 505 7.47 22.77 11.13
N VAL A 506 6.95 22.67 9.90
CA VAL A 506 7.68 22.95 8.65
C VAL A 506 7.16 24.22 7.98
N ALA A 507 7.99 24.83 7.12
CA ALA A 507 7.62 26.05 6.42
C ALA A 507 6.52 25.80 5.37
N PRO A 508 5.69 26.82 5.04
CA PRO A 508 4.71 26.70 3.98
C PRO A 508 5.35 26.28 2.65
N GLY A 509 4.84 25.20 2.04
CA GLY A 509 5.38 24.67 0.79
C GLY A 509 6.60 23.74 0.95
N GLU A 510 7.09 23.50 2.17
CA GLU A 510 8.27 22.65 2.42
C GLU A 510 7.97 21.15 2.25
N LEU A 511 6.71 20.71 2.45
CA LEU A 511 6.34 19.30 2.28
C LEU A 511 6.30 18.89 0.80
N ASP A 512 7.19 17.99 0.42
CA ASP A 512 7.15 17.35 -0.88
C ASP A 512 7.50 15.86 -0.76
N GLU A 513 7.56 15.17 -1.89
CA GLU A 513 7.80 13.74 -1.96
C GLU A 513 9.24 13.34 -1.54
N TYR A 514 10.14 14.31 -1.38
CA TYR A 514 11.49 14.14 -0.85
C TYR A 514 11.61 14.55 0.62
N HIS A 515 10.54 15.04 1.25
CA HIS A 515 10.61 15.50 2.63
C HIS A 515 10.84 14.33 3.62
N PRO A 516 11.69 14.46 4.67
CA PRO A 516 12.00 13.35 5.59
C PRO A 516 10.78 12.77 6.32
N LEU A 517 9.80 13.60 6.70
CA LEU A 517 8.52 13.11 7.24
C LEU A 517 7.82 12.18 6.24
N LEU A 518 7.75 12.56 4.97
CA LEU A 518 7.07 11.79 3.92
C LEU A 518 7.85 10.50 3.60
N ALA A 519 9.17 10.50 3.75
CA ALA A 519 9.99 9.30 3.70
C ALA A 519 9.66 8.32 4.84
N LEU A 520 9.47 8.81 6.07
CA LEU A 520 9.04 7.98 7.20
C LEU A 520 7.60 7.47 7.02
N VAL A 521 6.69 8.33 6.54
CA VAL A 521 5.31 7.93 6.19
C VAL A 521 5.34 6.77 5.20
N GLN A 522 6.10 6.89 4.10
CA GLN A 522 6.26 5.80 3.13
C GLN A 522 6.81 4.53 3.79
N ALA A 523 7.89 4.63 4.58
CA ALA A 523 8.48 3.47 5.23
C ALA A 523 7.50 2.72 6.14
N MET A 524 6.63 3.44 6.86
CA MET A 524 5.59 2.82 7.68
C MET A 524 4.43 2.28 6.86
N SER A 525 4.08 2.96 5.77
CA SER A 525 3.00 2.58 4.86
C SER A 525 3.37 1.45 3.92
N ASP A 526 4.64 1.07 3.75
CA ASP A 526 5.02 -0.08 2.91
C ASP A 526 4.28 -1.38 3.29
N ALA A 527 3.87 -1.50 4.56
CA ALA A 527 3.00 -2.56 5.08
C ALA A 527 1.62 -2.65 4.43
N ILE A 528 1.11 -1.57 3.85
CA ILE A 528 -0.24 -1.43 3.31
C ILE A 528 -0.28 -0.76 1.92
N ASP A 529 0.86 -0.28 1.43
CA ASP A 529 0.98 0.36 0.13
C ASP A 529 0.91 -0.70 -1.00
N PRO A 530 -0.07 -0.62 -1.91
CA PRO A 530 -0.20 -1.56 -3.03
C PRO A 530 1.09 -1.81 -3.81
N GLN A 531 1.96 -0.80 -3.99
CA GLN A 531 3.20 -0.97 -4.76
C GLN A 531 4.16 -1.98 -4.11
N SER A 532 4.17 -2.06 -2.78
CA SER A 532 5.03 -2.95 -2.00
C SER A 532 4.67 -4.43 -2.20
N TYR A 533 3.43 -4.69 -2.62
CA TYR A 533 2.92 -6.03 -2.90
C TYR A 533 2.87 -6.36 -4.39
N ALA A 534 2.98 -5.36 -5.27
CA ALA A 534 2.83 -5.50 -6.72
C ALA A 534 3.72 -6.60 -7.34
N SER A 535 4.92 -6.81 -6.79
CA SER A 535 5.81 -7.89 -7.24
C SER A 535 5.24 -9.30 -7.08
N LEU A 536 4.32 -9.53 -6.13
CA LEU A 536 3.73 -10.85 -5.92
C LEU A 536 2.64 -11.21 -6.94
N TYR A 537 2.11 -10.24 -7.70
CA TYR A 537 1.24 -10.55 -8.84
C TYR A 537 2.01 -11.25 -9.97
N ARG A 538 3.28 -10.86 -10.16
CA ARG A 538 4.18 -11.38 -11.21
C ARG A 538 5.15 -12.45 -10.72
N ALA A 539 5.49 -12.46 -9.44
CA ALA A 539 6.43 -13.38 -8.82
C ALA A 539 5.87 -13.80 -7.44
N PRO A 540 4.79 -14.60 -7.42
CA PRO A 540 4.16 -15.02 -6.18
C PRO A 540 5.10 -15.89 -5.36
N TRP A 541 4.82 -16.03 -4.06
CA TRP A 541 5.57 -16.96 -3.21
C TRP A 541 5.53 -18.40 -3.72
N PRO A 542 6.52 -19.24 -3.37
CA PRO A 542 6.55 -20.64 -3.77
C PRO A 542 5.22 -21.36 -3.52
N GLY A 543 4.79 -22.18 -4.49
CA GLY A 543 3.54 -22.92 -4.42
C GLY A 543 2.26 -22.12 -4.75
N ARG A 544 2.38 -20.84 -5.13
CA ARG A 544 1.23 -19.99 -5.46
C ARG A 544 1.17 -19.66 -6.96
N ALA A 545 -0.05 -19.59 -7.50
CA ALA A 545 -0.30 -19.16 -8.88
C ALA A 545 -0.15 -17.63 -9.02
N PRO A 546 0.20 -17.09 -10.20
CA PRO A 546 0.07 -15.66 -10.46
C PRO A 546 -1.40 -15.23 -10.46
N ARG A 547 -1.65 -13.93 -10.22
CA ARG A 547 -3.00 -13.36 -10.23
C ARG A 547 -3.12 -12.32 -11.32
N SER A 548 -4.30 -12.27 -11.94
CA SER A 548 -4.61 -11.21 -12.88
C SER A 548 -5.09 -9.95 -12.15
N VAL A 549 -4.73 -8.79 -12.67
CA VAL A 549 -5.09 -7.47 -12.14
C VAL A 549 -5.53 -6.56 -13.27
N LEU A 550 -6.67 -5.91 -13.10
CA LEU A 550 -7.15 -4.82 -13.94
C LEU A 550 -7.12 -3.54 -13.11
N HIS A 551 -6.20 -2.64 -13.44
CA HIS A 551 -5.97 -1.38 -12.72
C HIS A 551 -6.46 -0.20 -13.55
N PHE A 552 -7.40 0.57 -12.99
CA PHE A 552 -7.96 1.77 -13.59
C PHE A 552 -7.36 3.04 -12.97
N GLU A 553 -7.03 3.97 -13.85
CA GLU A 553 -6.75 5.37 -13.53
C GLU A 553 -7.78 6.27 -14.19
N GLY A 554 -8.33 7.21 -13.43
CA GLY A 554 -9.05 8.34 -13.98
C GLY A 554 -8.17 9.59 -14.07
N LEU A 555 -8.22 10.28 -15.20
CA LEU A 555 -7.49 11.55 -15.36
C LEU A 555 -8.09 12.65 -14.49
N ASN A 556 -7.23 13.45 -13.87
CA ASN A 556 -7.63 14.52 -12.94
C ASN A 556 -8.38 14.00 -11.70
N ASP A 557 -8.04 12.80 -11.25
CA ASP A 557 -8.50 12.28 -9.96
C ASP A 557 -7.95 13.17 -8.82
N ARG A 558 -8.86 13.86 -8.11
CA ARG A 558 -8.48 14.78 -7.02
C ARG A 558 -8.39 14.09 -5.66
N TYR A 559 -8.70 12.81 -5.57
CA TYR A 559 -8.64 12.01 -4.33
C TYR A 559 -7.42 11.09 -4.31
N ASN A 560 -7.14 10.44 -5.43
CA ASN A 560 -5.95 9.62 -5.68
C ASN A 560 -5.26 10.10 -6.97
N PRO A 561 -4.29 11.03 -6.85
CA PRO A 561 -3.64 11.67 -8.00
C PRO A 561 -3.09 10.69 -9.03
N ASN A 562 -3.06 11.13 -10.29
CA ASN A 562 -2.53 10.36 -11.42
C ASN A 562 -1.15 9.74 -11.13
N ALA A 563 -0.22 10.50 -10.56
CA ALA A 563 1.11 10.02 -10.19
C ALA A 563 1.08 8.80 -9.25
N ALA A 564 0.10 8.69 -8.35
CA ALA A 564 -0.05 7.54 -7.47
C ALA A 564 -0.57 6.32 -8.25
N ALA A 565 -1.58 6.50 -9.10
CA ALA A 565 -2.11 5.42 -9.95
C ALA A 565 -1.05 4.90 -10.94
N GLU A 566 -0.28 5.80 -11.54
CA GLU A 566 0.85 5.50 -12.43
C GLU A 566 1.98 4.75 -11.70
N ALA A 567 2.34 5.15 -10.48
CA ALA A 567 3.32 4.44 -9.67
C ALA A 567 2.91 2.98 -9.43
N LEU A 568 1.63 2.73 -9.13
CA LEU A 568 1.11 1.36 -9.02
C LEU A 568 1.15 0.61 -10.34
N ALA A 569 0.76 1.24 -11.46
CA ALA A 569 0.83 0.63 -12.79
C ALA A 569 2.26 0.18 -13.15
N VAL A 570 3.26 1.00 -12.83
CA VAL A 570 4.68 0.72 -13.03
C VAL A 570 5.14 -0.43 -12.11
N ALA A 571 4.75 -0.43 -10.84
CA ALA A 571 5.10 -1.48 -9.89
C ALA A 571 4.50 -2.85 -10.28
N LEU A 572 3.26 -2.85 -10.78
CA LEU A 572 2.59 -4.02 -11.34
C LEU A 572 3.21 -4.48 -12.66
N ARG A 573 3.98 -3.61 -13.32
CA ARG A 573 4.40 -3.76 -14.73
C ARG A 573 3.18 -4.03 -15.62
N ALA A 574 2.10 -3.31 -15.36
CA ALA A 574 0.83 -3.48 -16.06
C ALA A 574 0.95 -2.97 -17.50
N THR A 575 0.50 -3.78 -18.45
CA THR A 575 0.49 -3.39 -19.87
C THR A 575 -0.64 -2.39 -20.09
N PRO A 576 -0.35 -1.19 -20.62
CA PRO A 576 -1.40 -0.21 -20.89
C PRO A 576 -2.30 -0.68 -22.04
N LEU A 577 -3.61 -0.59 -21.85
CA LEU A 577 -4.59 -0.77 -22.91
C LEU A 577 -4.71 0.55 -23.70
N ALA A 578 -4.75 0.47 -25.03
CA ALA A 578 -4.90 1.63 -25.91
C ALA A 578 -6.39 2.03 -26.03
N PRO A 579 -6.72 3.34 -26.04
CA PRO A 579 -5.80 4.47 -25.94
C PRO A 579 -5.24 4.66 -24.53
N LEU A 580 -4.01 5.18 -24.45
CA LEU A 580 -3.40 5.70 -23.22
C LEU A 580 -3.34 7.23 -23.36
N PRO A 581 -4.36 7.98 -22.88
CA PRO A 581 -4.45 9.41 -23.13
C PRO A 581 -3.25 10.21 -22.60
N HIS A 582 -2.69 9.83 -21.44
CA HIS A 582 -1.52 10.47 -20.85
C HIS A 582 -0.36 9.48 -20.78
N ALA A 583 0.79 9.85 -21.34
CA ALA A 583 1.97 9.00 -21.30
C ALA A 583 2.45 8.80 -19.86
N VAL A 584 2.78 7.55 -19.51
CA VAL A 584 3.35 7.19 -18.21
C VAL A 584 4.85 6.91 -18.37
N PRO A 585 5.76 7.83 -18.02
CA PRO A 585 7.19 7.67 -18.27
C PRO A 585 7.78 6.40 -17.65
N GLY A 586 7.25 6.00 -16.49
CA GLY A 586 7.64 4.76 -15.80
C GLY A 586 7.43 3.50 -16.65
N LEU A 587 6.26 3.37 -17.29
CA LEU A 587 5.95 2.26 -18.20
C LEU A 587 6.82 2.33 -19.47
N ALA A 588 7.04 3.56 -19.95
CA ALA A 588 8.09 3.96 -20.90
C ALA A 588 9.39 3.16 -20.75
N LEU A 589 9.98 3.27 -19.56
CA LEU A 589 11.29 2.72 -19.25
C LEU A 589 11.29 1.21 -18.98
N LEU A 590 10.10 0.62 -18.80
CA LEU A 590 9.92 -0.83 -18.76
C LEU A 590 9.74 -1.39 -20.18
N GLY A 591 9.70 -0.55 -21.21
CA GLY A 591 9.40 -0.95 -22.58
C GLY A 591 7.93 -1.35 -22.78
N LEU A 592 7.03 -0.91 -21.89
CA LEU A 592 5.61 -1.22 -21.96
C LEU A 592 4.88 -0.12 -22.74
N THR A 593 4.43 -0.45 -23.94
CA THR A 593 3.69 0.46 -24.82
C THR A 593 2.20 0.07 -24.88
N PRO A 594 1.29 1.04 -25.11
CA PRO A 594 -0.14 0.77 -25.23
C PRO A 594 -0.44 -0.31 -26.28
N GLN A 595 -1.35 -1.22 -25.95
CA GLN A 595 -1.78 -2.31 -26.83
C GLN A 595 -3.29 -2.22 -27.10
N PRO A 596 -3.80 -2.50 -28.31
CA PRO A 596 -5.24 -2.53 -28.58
C PRO A 596 -5.95 -3.67 -27.84
N GLU A 597 -5.23 -4.74 -27.53
CA GLU A 597 -5.68 -5.83 -26.65
C GLU A 597 -4.56 -6.15 -25.65
N VAL A 598 -4.92 -6.25 -24.38
CA VAL A 598 -4.04 -6.70 -23.32
C VAL A 598 -4.41 -8.13 -22.93
N GLY A 599 -3.57 -9.08 -23.34
CA GLY A 599 -3.71 -10.49 -23.00
C GLY A 599 -2.72 -10.96 -21.94
N PRO A 600 -2.70 -12.27 -21.65
CA PRO A 600 -1.83 -12.84 -20.64
C PRO A 600 -0.37 -12.79 -21.08
N ARG A 601 0.42 -11.98 -20.39
CA ARG A 601 1.88 -11.81 -20.62
C ARG A 601 2.71 -12.04 -19.36
N LEU A 602 2.09 -12.17 -18.19
CA LEU A 602 2.80 -12.48 -16.95
C LEU A 602 3.02 -13.99 -16.83
N LEU A 603 4.22 -14.38 -16.38
CA LEU A 603 4.63 -15.76 -16.09
C LEU A 603 4.21 -16.77 -17.17
N ASP A 604 4.66 -16.53 -18.40
CA ASP A 604 4.41 -17.40 -19.57
C ASP A 604 2.93 -17.53 -19.94
N GLY A 605 2.16 -16.45 -19.77
CA GLY A 605 0.76 -16.39 -20.18
C GLY A 605 -0.22 -16.93 -19.15
N ARG A 606 0.18 -17.00 -17.87
CA ARG A 606 -0.68 -17.48 -16.77
C ARG A 606 -1.47 -16.39 -16.06
N ALA A 607 -1.13 -15.12 -16.27
CA ALA A 607 -1.89 -14.00 -15.73
C ALA A 607 -1.75 -12.74 -16.59
N THR A 608 -2.67 -11.80 -16.34
CA THR A 608 -2.74 -10.51 -17.04
C THR A 608 -2.65 -9.37 -16.02
N ALA A 609 -1.71 -8.45 -16.20
CA ALA A 609 -1.75 -7.14 -15.55
C ALA A 609 -2.05 -6.09 -16.60
N ALA A 610 -3.26 -5.52 -16.55
CA ALA A 610 -3.74 -4.51 -17.46
C ALA A 610 -3.88 -3.17 -16.74
N PHE A 611 -3.53 -2.11 -17.46
CA PHE A 611 -3.68 -0.74 -17.00
C PHE A 611 -4.56 0.04 -17.97
N VAL A 612 -5.56 0.73 -17.45
CA VAL A 612 -6.53 1.48 -18.25
C VAL A 612 -6.60 2.91 -17.73
N GLN A 613 -6.38 3.87 -18.61
CA GLN A 613 -6.61 5.29 -18.33
C GLN A 613 -7.92 5.75 -18.96
N LEU A 614 -8.76 6.42 -18.18
CA LEU A 614 -10.02 6.99 -18.64
C LEU A 614 -10.04 8.49 -18.33
N ALA A 615 -10.38 9.31 -19.33
CA ALA A 615 -10.66 10.72 -19.12
C ALA A 615 -12.14 10.89 -18.76
N PRO A 616 -12.50 11.67 -17.73
CA PRO A 616 -13.89 11.97 -17.44
C PRO A 616 -14.50 12.80 -18.57
N THR A 617 -15.63 12.36 -19.13
CA THR A 617 -16.31 13.00 -20.26
C THR A 617 -17.45 13.92 -19.83
N GLN A 618 -17.95 13.76 -18.60
CA GLN A 618 -19.11 14.49 -18.08
C GLN A 618 -18.75 15.62 -17.10
N GLY A 619 -17.48 16.04 -17.07
CA GLY A 619 -16.99 17.12 -16.19
C GLY A 619 -16.89 16.73 -14.71
N GLU A 620 -17.04 15.45 -14.40
CA GLU A 620 -16.89 14.91 -13.05
C GLU A 620 -15.42 14.63 -12.68
N ASP A 621 -15.22 14.25 -11.43
CA ASP A 621 -13.90 13.90 -10.92
C ASP A 621 -13.39 12.60 -11.54
N GLY A 622 -12.12 12.58 -11.95
CA GLY A 622 -11.45 11.39 -12.47
C GLY A 622 -11.58 10.19 -11.52
N HIS A 623 -11.75 10.41 -10.22
CA HIS A 623 -11.89 9.34 -9.25
C HIS A 623 -13.01 8.34 -9.61
N PHE A 624 -14.14 8.80 -10.14
CA PHE A 624 -15.34 7.97 -10.32
C PHE A 624 -15.53 7.43 -11.74
N VAL A 625 -14.53 7.56 -12.62
CA VAL A 625 -14.64 7.21 -14.06
C VAL A 625 -15.17 5.80 -14.32
N ILE A 626 -14.89 4.83 -13.44
CA ILE A 626 -15.37 3.46 -13.67
C ILE A 626 -16.89 3.34 -13.66
N TYR A 627 -17.60 4.21 -12.93
CA TYR A 627 -19.05 4.17 -12.78
C TYR A 627 -19.78 5.04 -13.81
N ARG A 628 -19.03 5.82 -14.59
CA ARG A 628 -19.57 6.94 -15.35
C ARG A 628 -19.16 6.91 -16.81
N GLU A 629 -17.96 6.41 -17.08
CA GLU A 629 -17.49 6.17 -18.43
C GLU A 629 -18.02 4.83 -18.96
N PRO A 630 -18.79 4.84 -20.07
CA PRO A 630 -19.49 3.66 -20.56
C PRO A 630 -18.56 2.50 -20.95
N GLN A 631 -17.29 2.81 -21.22
CA GLN A 631 -16.27 1.85 -21.60
C GLN A 631 -15.67 1.04 -20.43
N ALA A 632 -15.86 1.48 -19.18
CA ALA A 632 -15.30 0.79 -18.02
C ALA A 632 -16.01 -0.53 -17.70
N GLY A 633 -17.35 -0.50 -17.66
CA GLY A 633 -18.18 -1.67 -17.36
C GLY A 633 -17.88 -2.89 -18.24
N PRO A 634 -17.84 -2.76 -19.59
CA PRO A 634 -17.50 -3.86 -20.48
C PRO A 634 -16.13 -4.51 -20.20
N LEU A 635 -15.12 -3.74 -19.78
CA LEU A 635 -13.81 -4.29 -19.41
C LEU A 635 -13.85 -5.07 -18.09
N ILE A 636 -14.59 -4.55 -17.10
CA ILE A 636 -14.80 -5.23 -15.82
C ILE A 636 -15.56 -6.55 -16.03
N GLU A 637 -16.58 -6.54 -16.88
CA GLU A 637 -17.34 -7.73 -17.26
C GLU A 637 -16.47 -8.78 -17.98
N GLN A 638 -15.64 -8.36 -18.95
CA GLN A 638 -14.66 -9.24 -19.61
C GLN A 638 -13.71 -9.88 -18.59
N PHE A 639 -13.24 -9.09 -17.62
CA PHE A 639 -12.36 -9.58 -16.56
C PHE A 639 -13.08 -10.61 -15.68
N PHE A 640 -14.25 -10.28 -15.14
CA PHE A 640 -15.02 -11.17 -14.26
C PHE A 640 -15.36 -12.49 -14.92
N ALA A 641 -15.81 -12.47 -16.18
CA ALA A 641 -16.19 -13.66 -16.93
C ALA A 641 -14.99 -14.61 -17.11
N GLN A 642 -13.84 -14.08 -17.53
CA GLN A 642 -12.66 -14.89 -17.83
C GLN A 642 -12.03 -15.46 -16.55
N VAL A 643 -11.90 -14.65 -15.50
CA VAL A 643 -11.39 -15.13 -14.21
C VAL A 643 -12.33 -16.18 -13.59
N ALA A 644 -13.66 -16.01 -13.69
CA ALA A 644 -14.62 -17.01 -13.22
C ALA A 644 -14.54 -18.34 -13.99
N ALA A 645 -14.09 -18.29 -15.25
CA ALA A 645 -13.83 -19.46 -16.09
C ALA A 645 -12.44 -20.09 -15.84
N GLY A 646 -11.63 -19.55 -14.92
CA GLY A 646 -10.27 -20.01 -14.65
C GLY A 646 -9.29 -19.64 -15.78
N GLN A 647 -9.63 -18.64 -16.59
CA GLN A 647 -8.83 -18.18 -17.72
C GLN A 647 -8.14 -16.85 -17.37
N PRO A 648 -6.88 -16.66 -17.76
CA PRO A 648 -6.25 -15.36 -17.61
C PRO A 648 -6.86 -14.37 -18.61
N PRO A 649 -7.29 -13.17 -18.17
CA PRO A 649 -8.08 -12.27 -19.01
C PRO A 649 -7.39 -11.76 -20.27
N ARG A 650 -8.15 -11.64 -21.34
CA ARG A 650 -7.85 -10.82 -22.52
C ARG A 650 -8.82 -9.66 -22.55
N LEU A 651 -8.28 -8.44 -22.54
CA LEU A 651 -9.04 -7.22 -22.37
C LEU A 651 -8.87 -6.32 -23.58
N ARG A 652 -10.00 -5.86 -24.13
CA ARG A 652 -10.06 -4.88 -25.22
C ARG A 652 -11.28 -4.00 -25.03
N PHE A 653 -11.17 -2.73 -25.44
CA PHE A 653 -12.37 -1.90 -25.53
C PHE A 653 -13.37 -2.51 -26.53
N PRO A 654 -14.68 -2.37 -26.27
CA PRO A 654 -15.73 -2.93 -27.10
C PRO A 654 -15.75 -2.37 -28.53
#